data_AF-A0A949IFJ5-F1
#
_entry.id   AF-A0A949IFJ5-F1
#
_cell.length_a   1.000
_cell.length_b   1.000
_cell.length_c   1.000
_cell.angle_alpha   90.00
_cell.angle_beta   90.00
_cell.angle_gamma   90.00
#
_symmetry.space_group_name_H-M   'P 1'
#
loop_
_entity.id
_entity.type
_entity.pdbx_description
1 polymer ?
#
loop_
_entity_poly.entity_id
_entity_poly.type
_entity_poly.pdbx_seq_one_letter_code
_entity_poly.pdbx_strand_id
1 'polypeptide(L)'
;MTKATDIYGNRLEVFLLERFVGSISVDQNDKSFFAFDPEYVNDSNRPVLSLFFRKNDGSLIDTVKPYRQKVHPFFSNLLPEGNLREYLAAKLKINKEREFYLLAALGSDLPGAVIIKSGGKKLEPIEHKQPDEQQNSPNYIPKFSLAGVQLKFSALMEAGGRLTIRTTGADGDHIIKLPSNKHDLLPEAEFASMKLAKLMGIDTAEVSLVNTADIADLPADIDAMNGQGLVAKRFDRSPSGRIHVEDFAQVFGKFPNEKYKGVAYHDLAHVIWIMSGEEGIKEFVRRLVFTIAIGNADMHLKNWSLLYRDGKNPQLSPAYDFVPTIAFHPDPHLGLSLGGEKLMTAINLDNFEKFAAKAEVSAKFVNLTVKEAVEQFQAVWTEHKRSLPFPPTVREVIDSHIGKADLFKPSKLNLSRSAEAEHSFRYFYLAGQAGYAGKSTANSLSGDLYNRADHLAKAKDFKGAVRLASASIAEKPSAEAYYNRGLYKLELNEPEEGIADFMTALTLKPLAEAAYNAASAHWDISQTPDVVEKTKRQVLFEKALQEAIKLNPNLAEAWYNLGVYDIIRQSARADESFKAALAINPYFSEAVFNLAISMFISGNVSESKDKFETAAKLDPDAQWITPELDKTYDRITLMSLRGVSGPPGPMGPTN
;
A
#
# COMPACT_ATOMS: atom_id res chain seq x y z
N MET A 1 -23.10 -47.38 12.94
CA MET A 1 -22.67 -46.11 12.32
C MET A 1 -21.81 -46.45 11.12
N THR A 2 -22.16 -45.96 9.93
CA THR A 2 -21.34 -46.09 8.71
C THR A 2 -19.97 -45.46 8.98
N LYS A 3 -18.86 -46.16 8.68
CA LYS A 3 -17.53 -45.58 8.93
C LYS A 3 -17.30 -44.46 7.91
N ALA A 4 -16.62 -43.37 8.30
CA ALA A 4 -16.33 -42.25 7.40
C ALA A 4 -15.56 -42.69 6.13
N THR A 5 -14.77 -43.76 6.22
CA THR A 5 -14.10 -44.43 5.09
C THR A 5 -15.08 -44.98 4.04
N ASP A 6 -16.25 -45.43 4.47
CA ASP A 6 -17.26 -46.03 3.57
C ASP A 6 -18.03 -44.94 2.80
N ILE A 7 -18.00 -43.70 3.28
CA ILE A 7 -18.67 -42.54 2.68
C ILE A 7 -17.72 -41.81 1.73
N TYR A 8 -16.55 -41.41 2.22
CA TYR A 8 -15.63 -40.54 1.48
C TYR A 8 -14.53 -41.30 0.71
N GLY A 9 -14.39 -42.61 0.95
CA GLY A 9 -13.25 -43.38 0.46
C GLY A 9 -11.95 -43.05 1.19
N ASN A 10 -10.83 -43.49 0.62
CA ASN A 10 -9.48 -43.29 1.17
C ASN A 10 -8.57 -42.43 0.27
N ARG A 11 -9.14 -41.82 -0.77
CA ARG A 11 -8.42 -40.98 -1.75
C ARG A 11 -9.26 -39.77 -2.15
N LEU A 12 -8.61 -38.61 -2.17
CA LEU A 12 -9.13 -37.34 -2.62
C LEU A 12 -8.30 -36.84 -3.80
N GLU A 13 -8.96 -36.34 -4.82
CA GLU A 13 -8.35 -35.69 -5.98
C GLU A 13 -8.23 -34.19 -5.73
N VAL A 14 -7.07 -33.63 -6.00
CA VAL A 14 -6.76 -32.21 -5.83
C VAL A 14 -6.73 -31.55 -7.20
N PHE A 15 -7.61 -30.57 -7.38
CA PHE A 15 -7.63 -29.70 -8.55
C PHE A 15 -7.29 -28.27 -8.14
N LEU A 16 -6.60 -27.57 -9.02
CA LEU A 16 -6.39 -26.13 -8.94
C LEU A 16 -6.98 -25.51 -10.22
N LEU A 17 -8.04 -24.73 -10.07
CA LEU A 17 -8.92 -24.38 -11.19
C LEU A 17 -9.43 -25.68 -11.85
N GLU A 18 -9.11 -25.89 -13.13
CA GLU A 18 -9.45 -27.11 -13.87
C GLU A 18 -8.28 -28.12 -13.95
N ARG A 19 -7.07 -27.73 -13.51
CA ARG A 19 -5.88 -28.58 -13.60
C ARG A 19 -5.85 -29.59 -12.47
N PHE A 20 -5.72 -30.87 -12.80
CA PHE A 20 -5.42 -31.91 -11.81
C PHE A 20 -4.00 -31.74 -11.29
N VAL A 21 -3.85 -31.64 -9.98
CA VAL A 21 -2.57 -31.37 -9.30
C VAL A 21 -1.98 -32.63 -8.69
N GLY A 22 -2.84 -33.54 -8.24
CA GLY A 22 -2.42 -34.74 -7.53
C GLY A 22 -3.51 -35.29 -6.63
N SER A 23 -3.11 -36.07 -5.63
CA SER A 23 -4.05 -36.74 -4.73
C SER A 23 -3.60 -36.76 -3.29
N ILE A 24 -4.57 -36.70 -2.38
CA ILE A 24 -4.38 -36.95 -0.95
C ILE A 24 -4.97 -38.32 -0.65
N SER A 25 -4.21 -39.23 -0.06
CA SER A 25 -4.70 -40.55 0.36
C SER A 25 -4.54 -40.71 1.88
N VAL A 26 -5.36 -41.55 2.51
CA VAL A 26 -5.26 -41.87 3.94
C VAL A 26 -5.15 -43.38 4.16
N ASP A 27 -4.28 -43.80 5.08
CA ASP A 27 -4.16 -45.20 5.47
C ASP A 27 -5.07 -45.58 6.65
N GLN A 28 -5.04 -46.86 7.02
CA GLN A 28 -5.79 -47.43 8.14
C GLN A 28 -5.41 -46.86 9.53
N ASN A 29 -4.28 -46.15 9.64
CA ASN A 29 -3.79 -45.51 10.86
C ASN A 29 -4.05 -43.98 10.88
N ASP A 30 -4.90 -43.49 9.99
CA ASP A 30 -5.18 -42.07 9.76
C ASP A 30 -3.95 -41.26 9.35
N LYS A 31 -3.00 -41.88 8.68
CA LYS A 31 -1.84 -41.19 8.10
C LYS A 31 -2.20 -40.72 6.70
N SER A 32 -2.13 -39.42 6.46
CA SER A 32 -2.41 -38.79 5.18
C SER A 32 -1.13 -38.60 4.36
N PHE A 33 -1.24 -38.78 3.05
CA PHE A 33 -0.16 -38.69 2.07
C PHE A 33 -0.63 -37.80 0.92
N PHE A 34 0.10 -36.74 0.60
CA PHE A 34 -0.12 -35.95 -0.60
C PHE A 34 0.93 -36.32 -1.64
N ALA A 35 0.50 -36.63 -2.86
CA ALA A 35 1.37 -36.93 -3.98
C ALA A 35 0.95 -36.08 -5.18
N PHE A 36 1.91 -35.39 -5.79
CA PHE A 36 1.69 -34.67 -7.02
C PHE A 36 1.47 -35.63 -8.20
N ASP A 37 0.70 -35.17 -9.17
CA ASP A 37 0.59 -35.79 -10.48
C ASP A 37 1.85 -35.50 -11.32
N PRO A 38 2.48 -36.51 -11.95
CA PRO A 38 3.68 -36.30 -12.77
C PRO A 38 3.48 -35.31 -13.92
N GLU A 39 2.30 -35.26 -14.55
CA GLU A 39 2.03 -34.30 -15.62
C GLU A 39 2.00 -32.86 -15.08
N TYR A 40 1.44 -32.67 -13.88
CA TYR A 40 1.49 -31.37 -13.21
C TYR A 40 2.94 -30.97 -12.88
N VAL A 41 3.75 -31.88 -12.33
CA VAL A 41 5.16 -31.59 -11.99
C VAL A 41 5.99 -31.22 -13.23
N ASN A 42 5.80 -31.94 -14.33
CA ASN A 42 6.58 -31.78 -15.55
C ASN A 42 6.12 -30.60 -16.42
N ASP A 43 4.96 -30.02 -16.14
CA ASP A 43 4.46 -28.84 -16.84
C ASP A 43 5.14 -27.56 -16.32
N SER A 44 6.03 -26.96 -17.12
CA SER A 44 6.69 -25.68 -16.80
C SER A 44 5.72 -24.50 -16.78
N ASN A 45 4.53 -24.66 -17.38
CA ASN A 45 3.47 -23.66 -17.45
C ASN A 45 2.34 -23.91 -16.45
N ARG A 46 2.51 -24.82 -15.49
CA ARG A 46 1.51 -25.11 -14.46
C ARG A 46 1.12 -23.87 -13.65
N PRO A 47 -0.14 -23.76 -13.20
CA PRO A 47 -0.50 -22.80 -12.16
C PRO A 47 0.20 -23.15 -10.84
N VAL A 48 0.55 -22.17 -10.02
CA VAL A 48 1.26 -22.35 -8.75
C VAL A 48 0.27 -22.77 -7.66
N LEU A 49 0.42 -23.98 -7.11
CA LEU A 49 -0.37 -24.42 -5.95
C LEU A 49 -0.02 -23.62 -4.69
N SER A 50 1.28 -23.51 -4.40
CA SER A 50 1.82 -22.77 -3.26
C SER A 50 3.30 -22.48 -3.48
N LEU A 51 3.77 -21.32 -3.04
CA LEU A 51 5.20 -21.02 -3.00
C LEU A 51 5.99 -21.99 -2.11
N PHE A 52 5.36 -22.62 -1.12
CA PHE A 52 6.01 -23.63 -0.26
C PHE A 52 6.63 -24.78 -1.07
N PHE A 53 5.96 -25.21 -2.15
CA PHE A 53 6.43 -26.33 -2.96
C PHE A 53 7.43 -25.91 -4.03
N ARG A 54 7.78 -24.62 -4.16
CA ARG A 54 8.64 -24.13 -5.23
C ARG A 54 10.10 -24.05 -4.78
N LYS A 55 11.01 -24.60 -5.57
CA LYS A 55 12.46 -24.42 -5.41
C LYS A 55 12.95 -23.19 -6.19
N ASN A 56 14.17 -22.74 -5.90
CA ASN A 56 14.79 -21.58 -6.55
C ASN A 56 14.95 -21.76 -8.07
N ASP A 57 15.14 -22.98 -8.56
CA ASP A 57 15.23 -23.32 -9.98
C ASP A 57 13.85 -23.43 -10.68
N GLY A 58 12.76 -23.21 -9.95
CA GLY A 58 11.39 -23.33 -10.44
C GLY A 58 10.83 -24.75 -10.45
N SER A 59 11.61 -25.77 -10.08
CA SER A 59 11.10 -27.14 -9.89
C SER A 59 10.27 -27.26 -8.60
N LEU A 60 9.52 -28.36 -8.47
CA LEU A 60 8.72 -28.63 -7.26
C LEU A 60 9.49 -29.46 -6.22
N ILE A 61 9.18 -29.20 -4.95
CA ILE A 61 9.36 -30.14 -3.85
C ILE A 61 8.20 -31.13 -3.92
N ASP A 62 8.39 -32.21 -4.65
CA ASP A 62 7.37 -33.24 -4.92
C ASP A 62 7.32 -34.34 -3.86
N THR A 63 8.35 -34.43 -3.02
CA THR A 63 8.43 -35.36 -1.89
C THR A 63 7.82 -34.73 -0.65
N VAL A 64 6.58 -35.11 -0.34
CA VAL A 64 5.81 -34.57 0.77
C VAL A 64 5.73 -35.57 1.92
N LYS A 65 6.17 -35.16 3.11
CA LYS A 65 6.08 -36.03 4.29
C LYS A 65 4.62 -36.27 4.69
N PRO A 66 4.29 -37.46 5.19
CA PRO A 66 2.94 -37.78 5.64
C PRO A 66 2.64 -37.25 7.05
N TYR A 67 1.35 -37.05 7.34
CA TYR A 67 0.87 -36.51 8.62
C TYR A 67 -0.18 -37.43 9.24
N ARG A 68 -0.15 -37.61 10.57
CA ARG A 68 -1.16 -38.40 11.29
C ARG A 68 -2.33 -37.52 11.69
N GLN A 69 -3.56 -37.95 11.41
CA GLN A 69 -4.85 -37.27 11.61
C GLN A 69 -5.03 -35.96 10.83
N LYS A 70 -3.98 -35.18 10.67
CA LYS A 70 -3.93 -33.95 9.87
C LYS A 70 -3.60 -34.23 8.41
N VAL A 71 -3.86 -33.24 7.55
CA VAL A 71 -3.35 -33.18 6.17
C VAL A 71 -2.11 -32.28 6.12
N HIS A 72 -1.46 -32.17 4.96
CA HIS A 72 -0.33 -31.24 4.77
C HIS A 72 -0.74 -29.81 5.21
N PRO A 73 0.16 -29.02 5.84
CA PRO A 73 -0.13 -27.65 6.32
C PRO A 73 -0.85 -26.76 5.30
N PHE A 74 -0.46 -26.84 4.02
CA PHE A 74 -1.15 -26.14 2.93
C PHE A 74 -2.68 -26.40 2.93
N PHE A 75 -3.10 -27.68 2.94
CA PHE A 75 -4.52 -28.05 2.92
C PHE A 75 -5.19 -27.87 4.28
N SER A 76 -4.45 -28.02 5.38
CA SER A 76 -4.96 -27.82 6.75
C SER A 76 -5.45 -26.38 6.94
N ASN A 77 -4.73 -25.41 6.36
CA ASN A 77 -5.09 -23.99 6.39
C ASN A 77 -6.31 -23.60 5.54
N LEU A 78 -6.78 -24.47 4.65
CA LEU A 78 -8.03 -24.26 3.89
C LEU A 78 -9.27 -24.63 4.71
N LEU A 79 -9.09 -25.40 5.79
CA LEU A 79 -10.20 -25.82 6.65
C LEU A 79 -10.60 -24.70 7.61
N PRO A 80 -11.89 -24.65 8.00
CA PRO A 80 -12.36 -23.80 9.07
C PRO A 80 -11.61 -24.01 10.39
N GLU A 81 -11.59 -22.96 11.23
CA GLU A 81 -10.99 -22.96 12.56
C GLU A 81 -12.03 -22.69 13.65
N GLY A 82 -11.65 -22.92 14.91
CA GLY A 82 -12.44 -22.59 16.10
C GLY A 82 -13.85 -23.17 16.09
N ASN A 83 -14.81 -22.37 16.56
CA ASN A 83 -16.22 -22.78 16.73
C ASN A 83 -16.86 -23.26 15.43
N LEU A 84 -16.47 -22.68 14.28
CA LEU A 84 -16.98 -23.11 12.97
C LEU A 84 -16.52 -24.53 12.63
N ARG A 85 -15.26 -24.87 12.92
CA ARG A 85 -14.74 -26.23 12.73
C ARG A 85 -15.47 -27.22 13.61
N GLU A 86 -15.66 -26.89 14.89
CA GLU A 86 -16.36 -27.76 15.84
C GLU A 86 -17.79 -28.02 15.39
N TYR A 87 -18.49 -26.96 14.97
CA TYR A 87 -19.83 -27.05 14.41
C TYR A 87 -19.90 -27.95 13.17
N LEU A 88 -19.06 -27.70 12.17
CA LEU A 88 -19.07 -28.46 10.91
C LEU A 88 -18.70 -29.93 11.15
N ALA A 89 -17.72 -30.19 12.00
CA ALA A 89 -17.31 -31.54 12.38
C ALA A 89 -18.47 -32.30 13.05
N ALA A 90 -19.16 -31.67 14.02
CA ALA A 90 -20.32 -32.26 14.68
C ALA A 90 -21.47 -32.54 13.69
N LYS A 91 -21.78 -31.57 12.81
CA LYS A 91 -22.84 -31.69 11.79
C LYS A 91 -22.56 -32.82 10.81
N LEU A 92 -21.31 -32.95 10.36
CA LEU A 92 -20.88 -34.01 9.45
C LEU A 92 -20.64 -35.36 10.16
N LYS A 93 -20.75 -35.40 11.50
CA LYS A 93 -20.42 -36.56 12.34
C LYS A 93 -18.98 -37.05 12.10
N ILE A 94 -18.07 -36.10 11.87
CA ILE A 94 -16.64 -36.32 11.66
C ILE A 94 -15.90 -35.85 12.92
N ASN A 95 -14.90 -36.61 13.37
CA ASN A 95 -14.02 -36.14 14.44
C ASN A 95 -13.22 -34.92 13.94
N LYS A 96 -13.27 -33.80 14.67
CA LYS A 96 -12.65 -32.52 14.30
C LYS A 96 -11.14 -32.60 14.06
N GLU A 97 -10.45 -33.59 14.61
CA GLU A 97 -9.01 -33.80 14.41
C GLU A 97 -8.67 -34.57 13.13
N ARG A 98 -9.63 -35.29 12.53
CA ARG A 98 -9.42 -36.10 11.31
C ARG A 98 -9.65 -35.26 10.05
N GLU A 99 -8.66 -34.42 9.73
CA GLU A 99 -8.72 -33.40 8.68
C GLU A 99 -8.99 -33.94 7.29
N PHE A 100 -8.52 -35.14 6.97
CA PHE A 100 -8.77 -35.78 5.68
C PHE A 100 -10.27 -35.82 5.35
N TYR A 101 -11.10 -36.24 6.32
CA TYR A 101 -12.54 -36.38 6.09
C TYR A 101 -13.27 -35.03 6.12
N LEU A 102 -12.79 -34.08 6.93
CA LEU A 102 -13.30 -32.70 6.86
C LEU A 102 -13.02 -32.08 5.50
N LEU A 103 -11.82 -32.29 4.95
CA LEU A 103 -11.44 -31.81 3.62
C LEU A 103 -12.25 -32.50 2.53
N ALA A 104 -12.51 -33.80 2.66
CA ALA A 104 -13.39 -34.54 1.75
C ALA A 104 -14.82 -33.96 1.71
N ALA A 105 -15.35 -33.56 2.87
CA ALA A 105 -16.70 -33.04 3.00
C ALA A 105 -16.85 -31.58 2.55
N LEU A 106 -15.82 -30.75 2.76
CA LEU A 106 -15.84 -29.31 2.47
C LEU A 106 -15.16 -28.93 1.14
N GLY A 107 -14.65 -29.93 0.42
CA GLY A 107 -13.75 -29.79 -0.71
C GLY A 107 -14.25 -28.97 -1.90
N SER A 108 -15.56 -28.82 -2.05
CA SER A 108 -16.17 -28.06 -3.16
C SER A 108 -16.16 -26.55 -2.93
N ASP A 109 -16.06 -26.06 -1.69
CA ASP A 109 -16.06 -24.63 -1.36
C ASP A 109 -14.97 -24.29 -0.34
N LEU A 110 -13.73 -24.29 -0.82
CA LEU A 110 -12.54 -23.85 -0.10
C LEU A 110 -12.15 -22.42 -0.48
N PRO A 111 -11.35 -21.72 0.35
CA PRO A 111 -10.65 -20.51 -0.05
C PRO A 111 -9.76 -20.76 -1.28
N GLY A 112 -9.67 -19.76 -2.17
CA GLY A 112 -8.92 -19.82 -3.40
C GLY A 112 -9.58 -20.67 -4.47
N ALA A 113 -8.74 -21.25 -5.33
CA ALA A 113 -9.17 -22.03 -6.48
C ALA A 113 -8.91 -23.54 -6.32
N VAL A 114 -8.56 -23.99 -5.11
CA VAL A 114 -8.41 -25.41 -4.81
C VAL A 114 -9.79 -26.06 -4.73
N ILE A 115 -9.94 -27.19 -5.42
CA ILE A 115 -11.14 -28.03 -5.38
C ILE A 115 -10.70 -29.45 -5.02
N ILE A 116 -11.35 -30.00 -4.01
CA ILE A 116 -11.11 -31.38 -3.56
C ILE A 116 -12.32 -32.23 -3.92
N LYS A 117 -12.09 -33.32 -4.65
CA LYS A 117 -13.13 -34.30 -5.01
C LYS A 117 -12.85 -35.63 -4.32
N SER A 118 -13.88 -36.24 -3.73
CA SER A 118 -13.78 -37.59 -3.15
C SER A 118 -14.23 -38.67 -4.14
N GLY A 119 -13.50 -39.78 -4.22
CA GLY A 119 -13.87 -40.93 -5.05
C GLY A 119 -14.94 -41.87 -4.44
N GLY A 120 -15.43 -41.57 -3.22
CA GLY A 120 -16.51 -42.32 -2.55
C GLY A 120 -17.89 -42.15 -3.22
N LYS A 121 -18.94 -42.81 -2.70
CA LYS A 121 -20.33 -42.61 -3.18
C LYS A 121 -20.58 -41.11 -3.27
N LYS A 122 -21.00 -40.62 -4.45
CA LYS A 122 -21.50 -39.25 -4.62
C LYS A 122 -22.49 -38.99 -3.49
N LEU A 123 -22.11 -38.22 -2.49
CA LEU A 123 -23.09 -37.44 -1.77
C LEU A 123 -23.70 -36.55 -2.85
N GLU A 124 -25.04 -36.56 -2.94
CA GLU A 124 -25.77 -35.57 -3.73
C GLU A 124 -25.07 -34.22 -3.52
N PRO A 125 -24.69 -33.50 -4.59
CA PRO A 125 -24.18 -32.14 -4.45
C PRO A 125 -25.12 -31.41 -3.50
N ILE A 126 -24.57 -30.63 -2.57
CA ILE A 126 -25.41 -29.70 -1.83
C ILE A 126 -26.05 -28.81 -2.91
N GLU A 127 -27.34 -29.01 -3.20
CA GLU A 127 -28.04 -28.27 -4.23
C GLU A 127 -27.92 -26.77 -3.93
N HIS A 128 -27.12 -26.07 -4.72
CA HIS A 128 -27.23 -24.63 -4.84
C HIS A 128 -28.52 -24.39 -5.62
N LYS A 129 -29.62 -24.07 -4.92
CA LYS A 129 -30.82 -23.56 -5.60
C LYS A 129 -30.40 -22.37 -6.44
N GLN A 130 -30.64 -22.45 -7.75
CA GLN A 130 -30.45 -21.30 -8.61
C GLN A 130 -31.29 -20.12 -8.09
N PRO A 131 -30.73 -18.92 -8.12
CA PRO A 131 -31.46 -17.75 -7.69
C PRO A 131 -32.65 -17.44 -8.61
N ASP A 132 -33.84 -17.23 -8.04
CA ASP A 132 -35.02 -16.72 -8.77
C ASP A 132 -34.72 -15.38 -9.46
N GLU A 133 -35.29 -15.14 -10.64
CA GLU A 133 -35.07 -13.97 -11.51
C GLU A 133 -35.42 -12.59 -10.89
N GLN A 134 -35.94 -12.54 -9.66
CA GLN A 134 -36.24 -11.29 -8.93
C GLN A 134 -35.01 -10.62 -8.27
N GLN A 135 -33.78 -11.10 -8.53
CA GLN A 135 -32.55 -10.73 -7.80
C GLN A 135 -31.80 -9.47 -8.25
N ASN A 136 -32.36 -8.66 -9.16
CA ASN A 136 -31.75 -7.40 -9.62
C ASN A 136 -32.22 -6.17 -8.80
N SER A 137 -32.28 -6.25 -7.47
CA SER A 137 -32.60 -5.10 -6.62
C SER A 137 -31.33 -4.62 -5.87
N PRO A 138 -31.02 -3.31 -5.85
CA PRO A 138 -29.84 -2.77 -5.17
C PRO A 138 -29.82 -2.99 -3.63
N ASN A 139 -30.92 -3.50 -3.06
CA ASN A 139 -31.05 -3.86 -1.64
C ASN A 139 -31.08 -5.39 -1.42
N TYR A 140 -30.61 -6.21 -2.36
CA TYR A 140 -30.61 -7.66 -2.21
C TYR A 140 -29.60 -8.11 -1.13
N ILE A 141 -30.08 -8.93 -0.19
CA ILE A 141 -29.28 -9.43 0.93
C ILE A 141 -28.89 -10.88 0.64
N PRO A 142 -27.60 -11.26 0.73
CA PRO A 142 -27.14 -12.60 0.39
C PRO A 142 -27.89 -13.69 1.15
N LYS A 143 -28.35 -14.73 0.44
CA LYS A 143 -29.03 -15.88 1.08
C LYS A 143 -28.03 -16.75 1.82
N PHE A 144 -28.37 -17.14 3.04
CA PHE A 144 -27.65 -18.16 3.79
C PHE A 144 -27.77 -19.52 3.07
N SER A 145 -26.64 -20.08 2.62
CA SER A 145 -26.60 -21.45 2.09
C SER A 145 -25.71 -22.31 2.96
N LEU A 146 -26.29 -22.96 3.97
CA LEU A 146 -25.63 -24.01 4.72
C LEU A 146 -26.50 -25.25 4.62
N ALA A 147 -25.92 -26.32 4.06
CA ALA A 147 -26.56 -27.60 3.72
C ALA A 147 -27.76 -27.93 4.63
N GLY A 148 -28.94 -28.02 4.02
CA GLY A 148 -30.24 -28.04 4.69
C GLY A 148 -30.30 -28.95 5.91
N VAL A 149 -30.44 -28.33 7.09
CA VAL A 149 -31.16 -28.77 8.29
C VAL A 149 -31.10 -27.60 9.30
N GLN A 150 -32.24 -27.26 9.89
CA GLN A 150 -32.45 -26.18 10.86
C GLN A 150 -31.93 -26.55 12.27
N LEU A 151 -31.09 -25.71 12.90
CA LEU A 151 -30.59 -25.79 14.29
C LEU A 151 -30.42 -24.31 14.79
N LYS A 152 -30.47 -23.91 16.07
CA LYS A 152 -29.72 -24.39 17.24
C LYS A 152 -28.55 -23.48 17.72
N PHE A 153 -28.32 -22.26 17.20
CA PHE A 153 -27.08 -21.43 17.31
C PHE A 153 -26.75 -20.81 18.69
N SER A 154 -27.70 -20.80 19.61
CA SER A 154 -27.58 -20.16 20.93
C SER A 154 -26.37 -20.68 21.75
N ALA A 155 -26.03 -21.96 21.65
CA ALA A 155 -24.93 -22.59 22.41
C ALA A 155 -23.51 -22.34 21.86
N LEU A 156 -23.35 -22.01 20.57
CA LEU A 156 -22.01 -21.74 19.97
C LEU A 156 -21.52 -20.32 20.24
N MET A 157 -22.45 -19.41 20.54
CA MET A 157 -22.17 -18.00 20.83
C MET A 157 -21.81 -17.78 22.30
N GLU A 158 -22.27 -18.64 23.22
CA GLU A 158 -21.86 -18.65 24.64
C GLU A 158 -20.36 -18.97 24.82
N ALA A 159 -19.73 -19.66 23.86
CA ALA A 159 -18.30 -19.95 23.86
C ALA A 159 -17.42 -18.74 23.45
N GLY A 160 -18.01 -17.58 23.14
CA GLY A 160 -17.32 -16.29 23.05
C GLY A 160 -16.51 -16.02 21.76
N GLY A 161 -16.68 -16.83 20.72
CA GLY A 161 -16.03 -16.66 19.41
C GLY A 161 -16.95 -15.99 18.38
N ARG A 162 -16.36 -15.21 17.46
CA ARG A 162 -17.07 -14.63 16.32
C ARG A 162 -17.37 -15.70 15.27
N LEU A 163 -18.60 -15.73 14.75
CA LEU A 163 -18.98 -16.69 13.72
C LEU A 163 -18.86 -16.07 12.31
N THR A 164 -18.11 -16.77 11.46
CA THR A 164 -17.91 -16.41 10.05
C THR A 164 -18.63 -17.41 9.16
N ILE A 165 -19.48 -16.94 8.25
CA ILE A 165 -20.38 -17.74 7.42
C ILE A 165 -20.17 -17.37 5.95
N ARG A 166 -20.31 -18.34 5.05
CA ARG A 166 -20.28 -18.10 3.59
C ARG A 166 -21.70 -18.08 3.03
N THR A 167 -22.00 -17.15 2.13
CA THR A 167 -23.32 -16.99 1.49
C THR A 167 -23.19 -16.89 -0.02
N THR A 168 -24.19 -17.40 -0.73
CA THR A 168 -24.28 -17.35 -2.20
C THR A 168 -25.29 -16.29 -2.64
N GLY A 169 -24.93 -15.45 -3.61
CA GLY A 169 -25.77 -14.37 -4.14
C GLY A 169 -25.43 -14.05 -5.60
N ALA A 170 -26.27 -13.23 -6.26
CA ALA A 170 -26.17 -12.89 -7.68
C ALA A 170 -24.83 -12.22 -8.10
N ASP A 171 -24.19 -11.47 -7.19
CA ASP A 171 -22.96 -10.70 -7.46
C ASP A 171 -21.65 -11.37 -6.97
N GLY A 172 -21.72 -12.63 -6.51
CA GLY A 172 -20.58 -13.41 -6.02
C GLY A 172 -20.72 -13.92 -4.58
N ASP A 173 -19.82 -14.82 -4.17
CA ASP A 173 -19.79 -15.38 -2.82
C ASP A 173 -19.33 -14.32 -1.80
N HIS A 174 -20.04 -14.21 -0.68
CA HIS A 174 -19.71 -13.28 0.41
C HIS A 174 -19.31 -14.03 1.68
N ILE A 175 -18.55 -13.36 2.54
CA ILE A 175 -18.24 -13.78 3.89
C ILE A 175 -19.00 -12.87 4.85
N ILE A 176 -19.91 -13.44 5.62
CA ILE A 176 -20.65 -12.74 6.67
C ILE A 176 -20.00 -13.04 8.01
N LYS A 177 -19.73 -11.99 8.78
CA LYS A 177 -19.17 -12.10 10.11
C LYS A 177 -20.12 -11.49 11.12
N LEU A 178 -20.71 -12.34 11.94
CA LEU A 178 -21.75 -11.97 12.89
C LEU A 178 -21.18 -11.24 14.12
N PRO A 179 -22.00 -10.43 14.81
CA PRO A 179 -21.60 -9.85 16.10
C PRO A 179 -21.32 -10.92 17.14
N SER A 180 -20.51 -10.59 18.14
CA SER A 180 -20.16 -11.49 19.25
C SER A 180 -20.56 -10.86 20.57
N ASN A 181 -21.23 -11.62 21.44
CA ASN A 181 -21.61 -11.15 22.80
C ASN A 181 -20.42 -10.77 23.68
N LYS A 182 -19.20 -11.17 23.31
CA LYS A 182 -17.98 -10.88 24.06
C LYS A 182 -17.32 -9.56 23.61
N HIS A 183 -17.59 -9.13 22.37
CA HIS A 183 -16.95 -7.98 21.77
C HIS A 183 -18.01 -7.16 21.01
N ASP A 184 -18.76 -6.36 21.77
CA ASP A 184 -19.79 -5.47 21.25
C ASP A 184 -19.20 -4.50 20.22
N LEU A 185 -19.94 -4.21 19.15
CA LEU A 185 -19.57 -3.27 18.09
C LEU A 185 -18.28 -3.62 17.30
N LEU A 186 -17.80 -4.86 17.41
CA LEU A 186 -16.65 -5.36 16.65
C LEU A 186 -16.87 -5.30 15.12
N PRO A 187 -18.05 -5.65 14.56
CA PRO A 187 -18.32 -5.50 13.12
C PRO A 187 -18.18 -4.05 12.63
N GLU A 188 -18.69 -3.10 13.39
CA GLU A 188 -18.62 -1.66 13.10
C GLU A 188 -17.19 -1.14 13.16
N ALA A 189 -16.42 -1.57 14.17
CA ALA A 189 -15.00 -1.24 14.28
C ALA A 189 -14.20 -1.79 13.09
N GLU A 190 -14.43 -3.03 12.66
CA GLU A 190 -13.79 -3.59 11.47
C GLU A 190 -14.21 -2.84 10.20
N PHE A 191 -15.51 -2.58 10.02
CA PHE A 191 -16.00 -1.81 8.87
C PHE A 191 -15.32 -0.44 8.79
N ALA A 192 -15.29 0.29 9.90
CA ALA A 192 -14.69 1.61 9.95
C ALA A 192 -13.17 1.57 9.68
N SER A 193 -12.46 0.58 10.23
CA SER A 193 -11.03 0.34 9.94
C SER A 193 -10.78 0.01 8.47
N MET A 194 -11.60 -0.83 7.85
CA MET A 194 -11.50 -1.16 6.43
C MET A 194 -11.75 0.06 5.54
N LYS A 195 -12.73 0.92 5.87
CA LYS A 195 -12.97 2.18 5.14
C LYS A 195 -11.84 3.19 5.35
N LEU A 196 -11.30 3.31 6.56
CA LEU A 196 -10.15 4.16 6.86
C LEU A 196 -8.91 3.74 6.06
N ALA A 197 -8.62 2.44 6.00
CA ALA A 197 -7.53 1.89 5.20
C ALA A 197 -7.70 2.25 3.71
N LYS A 198 -8.92 2.12 3.16
CA LYS A 198 -9.21 2.48 1.78
C LYS A 198 -9.00 3.97 1.50
N LEU A 199 -9.34 4.85 2.44
CA LEU A 199 -9.07 6.30 2.33
C LEU A 199 -7.56 6.62 2.34
N MET A 200 -6.75 5.77 2.98
CA MET A 200 -5.29 5.82 2.90
C MET A 200 -4.73 5.18 1.60
N GLY A 201 -5.58 4.80 0.65
CA GLY A 201 -5.14 4.16 -0.59
C GLY A 201 -4.60 2.74 -0.42
N ILE A 202 -4.89 2.07 0.71
CA ILE A 202 -4.64 0.63 0.86
C ILE A 202 -5.67 -0.12 0.02
N ASP A 203 -5.22 -1.11 -0.75
CA ASP A 203 -6.15 -2.02 -1.44
C ASP A 203 -6.83 -2.92 -0.40
N THR A 204 -8.15 -2.84 -0.27
CA THR A 204 -8.94 -3.52 0.77
C THR A 204 -10.08 -4.31 0.16
N ALA A 205 -10.41 -5.46 0.76
CA ALA A 205 -11.64 -6.18 0.47
C ALA A 205 -12.86 -5.25 0.63
N GLU A 206 -13.84 -5.39 -0.26
CA GLU A 206 -15.07 -4.62 -0.18
C GLU A 206 -15.90 -5.11 1.01
N VAL A 207 -16.26 -4.18 1.90
CA VAL A 207 -17.07 -4.46 3.07
C VAL A 207 -18.28 -3.54 3.18
N SER A 208 -19.37 -4.10 3.72
CA SER A 208 -20.61 -3.40 4.10
C SER A 208 -21.10 -3.89 5.47
N LEU A 209 -21.88 -3.04 6.14
CA LEU A 209 -22.64 -3.44 7.32
C LEU A 209 -24.06 -3.79 6.91
N VAL A 210 -24.61 -4.82 7.54
CA VAL A 210 -26.01 -5.23 7.38
C VAL A 210 -26.61 -5.43 8.76
N ASN A 211 -27.88 -5.08 8.94
CA ASN A 211 -28.59 -5.49 10.13
C ASN A 211 -28.71 -7.01 10.14
N THR A 212 -28.39 -7.65 11.26
CA THR A 212 -28.55 -9.10 11.41
C THR A 212 -29.99 -9.54 11.12
N ALA A 213 -30.99 -8.75 11.50
CA ALA A 213 -32.40 -9.04 11.23
C ALA A 213 -32.75 -9.10 9.73
N ASP A 214 -31.95 -8.45 8.87
CA ASP A 214 -32.22 -8.40 7.44
C ASP A 214 -31.54 -9.56 6.67
N ILE A 215 -30.67 -10.36 7.32
CA ILE A 215 -30.00 -11.49 6.68
C ILE A 215 -30.98 -12.66 6.52
N ALA A 216 -31.34 -12.94 5.27
CA ALA A 216 -32.26 -14.02 4.92
C ALA A 216 -31.73 -15.40 5.32
N ASP A 217 -32.65 -16.26 5.79
CA ASP A 217 -32.39 -17.65 6.17
C ASP A 217 -31.36 -17.81 7.31
N LEU A 218 -31.14 -16.75 8.12
CA LEU A 218 -30.46 -16.90 9.41
C LEU A 218 -31.23 -17.91 10.26
N PRO A 219 -30.55 -18.87 10.89
CA PRO A 219 -31.26 -19.83 11.71
C PRO A 219 -31.84 -19.15 12.96
N ALA A 220 -33.07 -19.52 13.33
CA ALA A 220 -33.92 -18.84 14.34
C ALA A 220 -33.28 -18.60 15.73
N ASP A 221 -32.16 -19.25 16.02
CA ASP A 221 -31.37 -19.07 17.24
C ASP A 221 -30.34 -17.94 17.16
N ILE A 222 -30.06 -17.42 15.96
CA ILE A 222 -29.25 -16.21 15.67
C ILE A 222 -30.15 -14.98 15.54
N ASP A 223 -31.40 -15.14 15.10
CA ASP A 223 -32.40 -14.06 14.92
C ASP A 223 -32.64 -13.22 16.19
N ALA A 224 -32.28 -13.74 17.37
CA ALA A 224 -32.38 -13.00 18.63
C ALA A 224 -31.28 -11.93 18.83
N MET A 225 -30.30 -11.83 17.93
CA MET A 225 -29.22 -10.84 18.02
C MET A 225 -29.62 -9.53 17.34
N ASN A 226 -29.84 -8.50 18.14
CA ASN A 226 -29.88 -7.12 17.66
C ASN A 226 -28.44 -6.64 17.43
N GLY A 227 -28.10 -6.21 16.21
CA GLY A 227 -26.79 -5.63 15.92
C GLY A 227 -26.47 -5.54 14.43
N GLN A 228 -25.25 -5.12 14.10
CA GLN A 228 -24.74 -5.16 12.74
C GLN A 228 -23.88 -6.40 12.51
N GLY A 229 -24.05 -7.05 11.37
CA GLY A 229 -23.09 -8.01 10.82
C GLY A 229 -22.19 -7.31 9.80
N LEU A 230 -20.96 -7.79 9.64
CA LEU A 230 -20.07 -7.35 8.58
C LEU A 230 -20.16 -8.32 7.40
N VAL A 231 -20.44 -7.80 6.21
CA VAL A 231 -20.36 -8.55 4.96
C VAL A 231 -19.09 -8.14 4.24
N ALA A 232 -18.24 -9.11 3.90
CA ALA A 232 -17.04 -8.94 3.11
C ALA A 232 -17.18 -9.69 1.78
N LYS A 233 -16.97 -9.00 0.66
CA LYS A 233 -16.94 -9.62 -0.67
C LYS A 233 -15.66 -10.42 -0.83
N ARG A 234 -15.78 -11.65 -1.34
CA ARG A 234 -14.63 -12.52 -1.59
C ARG A 234 -13.85 -12.05 -2.81
N PHE A 235 -12.59 -11.69 -2.62
CA PHE A 235 -11.67 -11.33 -3.71
C PHE A 235 -11.09 -12.56 -4.44
N ASP A 236 -11.30 -13.77 -3.92
CA ASP A 236 -10.93 -15.05 -4.55
C ASP A 236 -12.06 -15.61 -5.45
N ARG A 237 -13.03 -14.75 -5.80
CA ARG A 237 -14.20 -15.05 -6.62
C ARG A 237 -14.43 -13.91 -7.62
N SER A 238 -14.78 -14.26 -8.85
CA SER A 238 -15.12 -13.31 -9.91
C SER A 238 -16.24 -13.88 -10.79
N PRO A 239 -16.90 -13.07 -11.62
CA PRO A 239 -17.85 -13.57 -12.62
C PRO A 239 -17.25 -14.64 -13.56
N SER A 240 -15.94 -14.57 -13.80
CA SER A 240 -15.19 -15.52 -14.64
C SER A 240 -14.79 -16.80 -13.90
N GLY A 241 -15.11 -16.94 -12.61
CA GLY A 241 -14.77 -18.10 -11.80
C GLY A 241 -13.86 -17.78 -10.60
N ARG A 242 -13.19 -18.82 -10.10
CA ARG A 242 -12.33 -18.74 -8.90
C ARG A 242 -10.98 -18.14 -9.22
N ILE A 243 -10.43 -17.38 -8.28
CA ILE A 243 -9.05 -16.88 -8.32
C ILE A 243 -8.26 -17.58 -7.23
N HIS A 244 -7.06 -18.05 -7.53
CA HIS A 244 -6.26 -18.76 -6.53
C HIS A 244 -5.68 -17.81 -5.49
N VAL A 245 -5.67 -18.25 -4.24
CA VAL A 245 -5.12 -17.51 -3.10
C VAL A 245 -4.39 -18.48 -2.17
N GLU A 246 -3.32 -18.01 -1.54
CA GLU A 246 -2.73 -18.67 -0.38
C GLU A 246 -2.38 -17.65 0.71
N ASP A 247 -2.42 -18.06 1.97
CA ASP A 247 -1.96 -17.27 3.11
C ASP A 247 -0.49 -17.54 3.46
N PHE A 248 0.14 -16.67 4.25
CA PHE A 248 1.55 -16.85 4.59
C PHE A 248 1.81 -18.03 5.55
N ALA A 249 0.80 -18.55 6.25
CA ALA A 249 0.98 -19.80 6.99
C ALA A 249 1.15 -20.97 6.01
N GLN A 250 0.45 -20.96 4.88
CA GLN A 250 0.64 -21.90 3.77
C GLN A 250 2.03 -21.75 3.14
N VAL A 251 2.44 -20.51 2.81
CA VAL A 251 3.78 -20.22 2.23
C VAL A 251 4.91 -20.76 3.10
N PHE A 252 4.83 -20.59 4.42
CA PHE A 252 5.84 -21.06 5.37
C PHE A 252 5.62 -22.47 5.91
N GLY A 253 4.61 -23.20 5.39
CA GLY A 253 4.32 -24.58 5.79
C GLY A 253 3.92 -24.73 7.27
N LYS A 254 3.29 -23.72 7.86
CA LYS A 254 2.82 -23.69 9.25
C LYS A 254 1.40 -24.22 9.37
N PHE A 255 1.12 -24.98 10.43
CA PHE A 255 -0.26 -25.34 10.74
C PHE A 255 -1.07 -24.14 11.26
N PRO A 256 -2.41 -24.18 11.22
CA PRO A 256 -3.24 -23.08 11.70
C PRO A 256 -2.93 -22.63 13.14
N ASN A 257 -2.63 -23.58 14.04
CA ASN A 257 -2.25 -23.30 15.44
C ASN A 257 -0.82 -22.74 15.61
N GLU A 258 -0.07 -22.57 14.53
CA GLU A 258 1.28 -22.00 14.49
C GLU A 258 1.30 -20.61 13.84
N LYS A 259 0.14 -19.98 13.64
CA LYS A 259 -0.02 -18.68 12.96
C LYS A 259 0.83 -17.52 13.51
N TYR A 260 1.37 -17.63 14.73
CA TYR A 260 2.29 -16.65 15.34
C TYR A 260 3.75 -17.14 15.49
N LYS A 261 4.09 -18.34 15.02
CA LYS A 261 5.33 -19.04 15.41
C LYS A 261 6.38 -19.08 14.32
N GLY A 262 7.60 -18.67 14.69
CA GLY A 262 8.82 -18.95 13.93
C GLY A 262 8.90 -18.23 12.58
N VAL A 263 8.17 -17.13 12.43
CA VAL A 263 8.18 -16.22 11.27
C VAL A 263 7.96 -14.80 11.79
N ALA A 264 8.66 -13.84 11.23
CA ALA A 264 8.58 -12.41 11.52
C ALA A 264 8.19 -11.63 10.25
N TYR A 265 7.82 -10.35 10.39
CA TYR A 265 7.38 -9.58 9.22
C TYR A 265 8.45 -9.42 8.14
N HIS A 266 9.74 -9.46 8.49
CA HIS A 266 10.82 -9.39 7.48
C HIS A 266 10.89 -10.65 6.60
N ASP A 267 10.45 -11.81 7.11
CA ASP A 267 10.37 -13.03 6.30
C ASP A 267 9.27 -12.89 5.24
N LEU A 268 8.12 -12.32 5.63
CA LEU A 268 7.03 -12.02 4.69
C LEU A 268 7.49 -10.98 3.65
N ALA A 269 8.16 -9.93 4.10
CA ALA A 269 8.70 -8.90 3.23
C ALA A 269 9.69 -9.47 2.21
N HIS A 270 10.60 -10.35 2.62
CA HIS A 270 11.53 -10.99 1.69
C HIS A 270 10.80 -11.73 0.56
N VAL A 271 9.76 -12.50 0.89
CA VAL A 271 8.92 -13.17 -0.12
C VAL A 271 8.21 -12.16 -1.02
N ILE A 272 7.61 -11.11 -0.45
CA ILE A 272 6.88 -10.07 -1.20
C ILE A 272 7.83 -9.32 -2.14
N TRP A 273 9.05 -9.03 -1.71
CA TRP A 273 10.07 -8.37 -2.52
C TRP A 273 10.41 -9.17 -3.76
N ILE A 274 10.70 -10.47 -3.61
CA ILE A 274 11.04 -11.34 -4.73
C ILE A 274 9.86 -11.48 -5.71
N MET A 275 8.63 -11.49 -5.20
CA MET A 275 7.43 -11.75 -6.00
C MET A 275 6.82 -10.51 -6.65
N SER A 276 6.87 -9.37 -5.98
CA SER A 276 6.10 -8.17 -6.34
C SER A 276 6.94 -6.89 -6.34
N GLY A 277 8.24 -6.96 -6.04
CA GLY A 277 9.17 -5.85 -6.12
C GLY A 277 8.81 -4.67 -5.22
N GLU A 278 9.13 -3.46 -5.69
CA GLU A 278 8.97 -2.22 -4.93
C GLU A 278 7.51 -1.94 -4.55
N GLU A 279 6.57 -2.11 -5.47
CA GLU A 279 5.15 -1.81 -5.21
C GLU A 279 4.56 -2.76 -4.16
N GLY A 280 4.94 -4.04 -4.18
CA GLY A 280 4.55 -5.00 -3.15
C GLY A 280 5.06 -4.62 -1.76
N ILE A 281 6.32 -4.20 -1.66
CA ILE A 281 6.91 -3.77 -0.39
C ILE A 281 6.31 -2.47 0.10
N LYS A 282 6.03 -1.50 -0.79
CA LYS A 282 5.35 -0.25 -0.41
C LYS A 282 4.01 -0.54 0.25
N GLU A 283 3.19 -1.37 -0.41
CA GLU A 283 1.87 -1.74 0.09
C GLU A 283 1.97 -2.53 1.41
N PHE A 284 2.94 -3.44 1.53
CA PHE A 284 3.17 -4.19 2.77
C PHE A 284 3.53 -3.28 3.95
N VAL A 285 4.47 -2.36 3.73
CA VAL A 285 4.91 -1.39 4.76
C VAL A 285 3.78 -0.44 5.13
N ARG A 286 2.99 0.06 4.16
CA ARG A 286 1.81 0.88 4.41
C ARG A 286 0.79 0.16 5.30
N ARG A 287 0.51 -1.11 5.02
CA ARG A 287 -0.39 -1.96 5.84
C ARG A 287 0.18 -2.25 7.23
N LEU A 288 1.50 -2.39 7.38
CA LEU A 288 2.15 -2.54 8.69
C LEU A 288 2.02 -1.27 9.53
N VAL A 289 2.28 -0.10 8.94
CA VAL A 289 2.07 1.19 9.62
C VAL A 289 0.61 1.34 10.04
N PHE A 290 -0.33 1.01 9.15
CA PHE A 290 -1.76 1.03 9.47
C PHE A 290 -2.13 0.08 10.62
N THR A 291 -1.60 -1.14 10.60
CA THR A 291 -1.78 -2.16 11.66
C THR A 291 -1.31 -1.63 13.01
N ILE A 292 -0.14 -0.98 13.05
CA ILE A 292 0.40 -0.36 14.27
C ILE A 292 -0.48 0.81 14.68
N ALA A 293 -0.94 1.65 13.74
CA ALA A 293 -1.71 2.85 14.01
C ALA A 293 -3.05 2.56 14.68
N ILE A 294 -3.81 1.59 14.16
CA ILE A 294 -5.12 1.21 14.72
C ILE A 294 -4.98 0.29 15.94
N GLY A 295 -3.77 -0.19 16.25
CA GLY A 295 -3.52 -1.14 17.33
C GLY A 295 -4.07 -2.54 17.04
N ASN A 296 -3.81 -3.08 15.85
CA ASN A 296 -4.21 -4.44 15.50
C ASN A 296 -3.12 -5.46 15.92
N ALA A 297 -3.26 -5.96 17.14
CA ALA A 297 -2.40 -7.01 17.70
C ALA A 297 -2.61 -8.40 17.08
N ASP A 298 -3.73 -8.64 16.38
CA ASP A 298 -4.08 -9.97 15.84
C ASP A 298 -3.67 -10.16 14.36
N MET A 299 -2.78 -9.31 13.84
CA MET A 299 -2.29 -9.37 12.46
C MET A 299 -1.22 -10.46 12.28
N HIS A 300 -1.63 -11.71 12.09
CA HIS A 300 -0.77 -12.89 12.02
C HIS A 300 -0.64 -13.48 10.60
N LEU A 301 0.08 -14.59 10.42
CA LEU A 301 0.40 -15.16 9.10
C LEU A 301 -0.83 -15.38 8.19
N LYS A 302 -1.98 -15.76 8.75
CA LYS A 302 -3.21 -16.01 7.96
C LYS A 302 -3.98 -14.74 7.55
N ASN A 303 -3.59 -13.56 8.02
CA ASN A 303 -4.17 -12.27 7.60
C ASN A 303 -3.39 -11.64 6.44
N TRP A 304 -2.33 -12.30 6.00
CA TRP A 304 -1.58 -11.91 4.82
C TRP A 304 -1.76 -13.01 3.78
N SER A 305 -2.21 -12.63 2.59
CA SER A 305 -2.43 -13.56 1.50
C SER A 305 -1.88 -13.05 0.18
N LEU A 306 -1.43 -13.99 -0.65
CA LEU A 306 -1.03 -13.80 -2.04
C LEU A 306 -2.16 -14.26 -2.97
N LEU A 307 -2.50 -13.43 -3.95
CA LEU A 307 -3.53 -13.64 -4.96
C LEU A 307 -2.88 -13.90 -6.32
N TYR A 308 -3.35 -14.91 -7.04
CA TYR A 308 -2.82 -15.32 -8.35
C TYR A 308 -3.90 -15.13 -9.41
N ARG A 309 -3.97 -13.93 -9.99
CA ARG A 309 -4.98 -13.60 -11.01
C ARG A 309 -4.81 -14.41 -12.29
N ASP A 310 -3.58 -14.74 -12.65
CA ASP A 310 -3.22 -15.56 -13.82
C ASP A 310 -2.83 -17.00 -13.43
N GLY A 311 -3.00 -17.35 -12.15
CA GLY A 311 -2.58 -18.63 -11.61
C GLY A 311 -1.07 -18.80 -11.41
N LYS A 312 -0.22 -17.81 -11.73
CA LYS A 312 1.26 -17.94 -11.70
C LYS A 312 1.97 -16.86 -10.91
N ASN A 313 1.58 -15.60 -11.10
CA ASN A 313 2.26 -14.43 -10.56
C ASN A 313 1.55 -13.95 -9.29
N PRO A 314 2.13 -14.17 -8.10
CA PRO A 314 1.53 -13.71 -6.86
C PRO A 314 1.66 -12.21 -6.68
N GLN A 315 0.59 -11.61 -6.18
CA GLN A 315 0.57 -10.26 -5.65
C GLN A 315 -0.10 -10.27 -4.28
N LEU A 316 0.18 -9.28 -3.43
CA LEU A 316 -0.60 -9.13 -2.21
C LEU A 316 -2.10 -9.03 -2.56
N SER A 317 -2.90 -9.84 -1.88
CA SER A 317 -4.37 -9.72 -1.93
C SER A 317 -4.84 -8.37 -1.39
N PRO A 318 -6.08 -7.94 -1.69
CA PRO A 318 -6.70 -6.87 -0.94
C PRO A 318 -6.64 -7.17 0.56
N ALA A 319 -6.30 -6.18 1.39
CA ALA A 319 -6.27 -6.33 2.84
C ALA A 319 -7.64 -6.72 3.39
N TYR A 320 -7.66 -7.46 4.48
CA TYR A 320 -8.85 -7.90 5.20
C TYR A 320 -8.52 -8.04 6.69
N ASP A 321 -9.54 -8.19 7.54
CA ASP A 321 -9.38 -8.36 9.00
C ASP A 321 -8.60 -7.21 9.69
N PHE A 322 -8.77 -5.97 9.22
CA PHE A 322 -8.29 -4.82 9.98
C PHE A 322 -9.23 -4.50 11.14
N VAL A 323 -8.79 -4.86 12.34
CA VAL A 323 -9.54 -4.66 13.58
C VAL A 323 -8.63 -3.97 14.60
N PRO A 324 -9.09 -2.90 15.27
CA PRO A 324 -8.34 -2.27 16.36
C PRO A 324 -8.45 -3.13 17.63
N THR A 325 -7.77 -4.27 17.64
CA THR A 325 -7.97 -5.32 18.66
C THR A 325 -7.66 -4.85 20.07
N ILE A 326 -6.75 -3.88 20.25
CA ILE A 326 -6.47 -3.26 21.56
C ILE A 326 -7.71 -2.64 22.24
N ALA A 327 -8.75 -2.29 21.48
CA ALA A 327 -10.01 -1.78 22.03
C ALA A 327 -10.89 -2.87 22.65
N PHE A 328 -10.65 -4.13 22.30
CA PHE A 328 -11.42 -5.30 22.75
C PHE A 328 -10.60 -6.24 23.64
N HIS A 329 -9.29 -6.29 23.41
CA HIS A 329 -8.31 -7.05 24.16
C HIS A 329 -7.04 -6.20 24.28
N PRO A 330 -6.76 -5.58 25.44
CA PRO A 330 -5.74 -4.54 25.60
C PRO A 330 -4.30 -5.10 25.66
N ASP A 331 -3.98 -6.04 24.77
CA ASP A 331 -2.63 -6.51 24.51
C ASP A 331 -2.03 -5.71 23.33
N PRO A 332 -1.03 -4.83 23.57
CA PRO A 332 -0.45 -3.98 22.53
C PRO A 332 0.67 -4.65 21.72
N HIS A 333 0.81 -5.98 21.76
CA HIS A 333 1.87 -6.68 21.04
C HIS A 333 1.41 -7.15 19.66
N LEU A 334 2.20 -6.86 18.63
CA LEU A 334 1.99 -7.40 17.28
C LEU A 334 2.04 -8.94 17.29
N GLY A 335 1.21 -9.54 16.44
CA GLY A 335 1.19 -10.99 16.23
C GLY A 335 2.56 -11.53 15.83
N LEU A 336 3.28 -10.83 14.96
CA LEU A 336 4.65 -11.16 14.51
C LEU A 336 5.63 -10.05 14.91
N SER A 337 6.92 -10.37 15.01
CA SER A 337 7.92 -9.34 15.36
C SER A 337 8.30 -8.47 14.16
N LEU A 338 8.52 -7.18 14.42
CA LEU A 338 9.01 -6.19 13.47
C LEU A 338 10.38 -5.68 13.96
N GLY A 339 11.45 -6.02 13.24
CA GLY A 339 12.81 -5.66 13.66
C GLY A 339 13.20 -6.19 15.04
N GLY A 340 12.55 -7.25 15.53
CA GLY A 340 12.74 -7.81 16.87
C GLY A 340 11.83 -7.24 17.96
N GLU A 341 11.03 -6.22 17.66
CA GLU A 341 10.05 -5.63 18.59
C GLU A 341 8.64 -6.15 18.29
N LYS A 342 7.82 -6.28 19.32
CA LYS A 342 6.37 -6.58 19.21
C LYS A 342 5.51 -5.50 19.85
N LEU A 343 5.98 -4.83 20.90
CA LEU A 343 5.23 -3.77 21.56
C LEU A 343 5.01 -2.61 20.58
N MET A 344 3.78 -2.44 20.10
CA MET A 344 3.45 -1.48 19.05
C MET A 344 3.89 -0.04 19.39
N THR A 345 3.81 0.34 20.67
CA THR A 345 4.20 1.69 21.09
C THR A 345 5.70 1.94 21.07
N ALA A 346 6.52 0.89 21.10
CA ALA A 346 7.99 0.98 21.10
C ALA A 346 8.58 0.89 19.67
N ILE A 347 7.77 0.56 18.66
CA ILE A 347 8.22 0.46 17.28
C ILE A 347 8.60 1.85 16.75
N ASN A 348 9.78 1.93 16.15
CA ASN A 348 10.35 3.14 15.55
C ASN A 348 11.09 2.81 14.24
N LEU A 349 11.75 3.80 13.63
CA LEU A 349 12.46 3.62 12.35
C LEU A 349 13.62 2.61 12.45
N ASP A 350 14.34 2.50 13.56
CA ASP A 350 15.41 1.52 13.72
C ASP A 350 14.87 0.08 13.62
N ASN A 351 13.63 -0.16 14.08
CA ASN A 351 12.98 -1.45 13.89
C ASN A 351 12.68 -1.71 12.41
N PHE A 352 12.26 -0.70 11.67
CA PHE A 352 12.05 -0.80 10.22
C PHE A 352 13.36 -0.96 9.44
N GLU A 353 14.47 -0.37 9.90
CA GLU A 353 15.80 -0.60 9.32
C GLU A 353 16.29 -2.03 9.52
N LYS A 354 16.13 -2.57 10.75
CA LYS A 354 16.42 -3.99 11.03
C LYS A 354 15.53 -4.93 10.21
N PHE A 355 14.27 -4.57 10.05
CA PHE A 355 13.33 -5.27 9.19
C PHE A 355 13.80 -5.25 7.74
N ALA A 356 14.19 -4.09 7.21
CA ALA A 356 14.63 -3.92 5.83
C ALA A 356 15.91 -4.70 5.55
N ALA A 357 16.90 -4.62 6.45
CA ALA A 357 18.15 -5.36 6.33
C ALA A 357 17.92 -6.88 6.28
N LYS A 358 17.04 -7.42 7.13
CA LYS A 358 16.71 -8.85 7.14
C LYS A 358 15.85 -9.30 5.97
N ALA A 359 15.03 -8.40 5.43
CA ALA A 359 14.23 -8.67 4.23
C ALA A 359 15.04 -8.52 2.93
N GLU A 360 16.29 -8.06 3.02
CA GLU A 360 17.16 -7.74 1.88
C GLU A 360 16.59 -6.64 0.96
N VAL A 361 15.97 -5.63 1.58
CA VAL A 361 15.40 -4.46 0.89
C VAL A 361 16.06 -3.17 1.38
N SER A 362 16.01 -2.11 0.56
CA SER A 362 16.61 -0.81 0.91
C SER A 362 15.96 -0.19 2.14
N ALA A 363 16.75 -0.01 3.21
CA ALA A 363 16.29 0.66 4.44
C ALA A 363 15.81 2.10 4.18
N LYS A 364 16.48 2.82 3.27
CA LYS A 364 16.07 4.18 2.85
C LYS A 364 14.66 4.17 2.25
N PHE A 365 14.39 3.21 1.37
CA PHE A 365 13.10 3.05 0.71
C PHE A 365 11.98 2.70 1.71
N VAL A 366 12.25 1.75 2.61
CA VAL A 366 11.32 1.37 3.67
C VAL A 366 11.03 2.56 4.58
N ASN A 367 12.06 3.27 5.05
CA ASN A 367 11.89 4.43 5.92
C ASN A 367 11.08 5.56 5.25
N LEU A 368 11.28 5.82 3.96
CA LEU A 368 10.48 6.79 3.22
C LEU A 368 9.00 6.37 3.19
N THR A 369 8.74 5.10 2.85
CA THR A 369 7.38 4.56 2.82
C THR A 369 6.70 4.61 4.19
N VAL A 370 7.45 4.34 5.27
CA VAL A 370 6.95 4.45 6.65
C VAL A 370 6.52 5.87 6.96
N LYS A 371 7.35 6.87 6.63
CA LYS A 371 7.04 8.28 6.86
C LYS A 371 5.79 8.72 6.10
N GLU A 372 5.73 8.42 4.80
CA GLU A 372 4.56 8.70 3.95
C GLU A 372 3.28 8.06 4.53
N ALA A 373 3.35 6.80 4.95
CA ALA A 373 2.20 6.10 5.51
C ALA A 373 1.76 6.66 6.87
N VAL A 374 2.69 7.11 7.72
CA VAL A 374 2.39 7.76 9.00
C VAL A 374 1.68 9.10 8.77
N GLU A 375 2.20 9.92 7.86
CA GLU A 375 1.62 11.23 7.53
C GLU A 375 0.23 11.07 6.92
N GLN A 376 0.08 10.14 5.98
CA GLN A 376 -1.21 9.82 5.37
C GLN A 376 -2.21 9.31 6.42
N PHE A 377 -1.79 8.44 7.35
CA PHE A 377 -2.64 8.00 8.45
C PHE A 377 -3.09 9.19 9.30
N GLN A 378 -2.17 10.06 9.72
CA GLN A 378 -2.49 11.21 10.57
C GLN A 378 -3.48 12.16 9.88
N ALA A 379 -3.29 12.43 8.59
CA ALA A 379 -4.20 13.26 7.79
C ALA A 379 -5.61 12.63 7.72
N VAL A 380 -5.70 11.38 7.25
CA VAL A 380 -6.97 10.67 7.07
C VAL A 380 -7.69 10.44 8.41
N TRP A 381 -6.96 10.09 9.47
CA TRP A 381 -7.53 9.92 10.81
C TRP A 381 -8.10 11.23 11.35
N THR A 382 -7.36 12.34 11.21
CA THR A 382 -7.82 13.66 11.67
C THR A 382 -9.11 14.09 10.98
N GLU A 383 -9.18 13.90 9.66
CA GLU A 383 -10.34 14.28 8.85
C GLU A 383 -11.54 13.36 9.09
N HIS A 384 -11.33 12.03 9.15
CA HIS A 384 -12.41 11.05 9.04
C HIS A 384 -12.79 10.32 10.32
N LYS A 385 -12.03 10.43 11.42
CA LYS A 385 -12.36 9.69 12.67
C LYS A 385 -13.74 9.99 13.25
N ARG A 386 -14.37 11.10 12.87
CA ARG A 386 -15.74 11.46 13.29
C ARG A 386 -16.81 11.08 12.27
N SER A 387 -16.47 11.00 10.99
CA SER A 387 -17.42 10.66 9.92
C SER A 387 -17.54 9.15 9.68
N LEU A 388 -16.48 8.38 9.96
CA LEU A 388 -16.54 6.92 9.95
C LEU A 388 -17.22 6.39 11.22
N PRO A 389 -17.96 5.26 11.13
CA PRO A 389 -18.76 4.72 12.24
C PRO A 389 -17.91 3.94 13.25
N PHE A 390 -16.77 4.50 13.68
CA PHE A 390 -16.02 3.93 14.79
C PHE A 390 -16.81 4.10 16.09
N PRO A 391 -16.92 3.06 16.93
CA PRO A 391 -17.43 3.21 18.28
C PRO A 391 -16.64 4.28 19.04
N PRO A 392 -17.28 5.14 19.87
CA PRO A 392 -16.58 6.19 20.60
C PRO A 392 -15.38 5.68 21.42
N THR A 393 -15.57 4.56 22.12
CA THR A 393 -14.54 3.88 22.91
C THR A 393 -13.34 3.45 22.05
N VAL A 394 -13.59 2.92 20.85
CA VAL A 394 -12.54 2.52 19.91
C VAL A 394 -11.73 3.72 19.44
N ARG A 395 -12.39 4.86 19.14
CA ARG A 395 -11.67 6.09 18.74
C ARG A 395 -10.77 6.62 19.83
N GLU A 396 -11.24 6.63 21.08
CA GLU A 396 -10.46 7.06 22.24
C GLU A 396 -9.24 6.15 22.46
N VAL A 397 -9.42 4.84 22.29
CA VAL A 397 -8.32 3.87 22.38
C VAL A 397 -7.28 4.13 21.28
N ILE A 398 -7.71 4.34 20.03
CA ILE A 398 -6.79 4.65 18.92
C ILE A 398 -6.06 5.98 19.18
N ASP A 399 -6.77 7.05 19.55
CA ASP A 399 -6.16 8.36 19.86
C ASP A 399 -5.12 8.25 21.01
N SER A 400 -5.44 7.51 22.08
CA SER A 400 -4.51 7.25 23.19
C SER A 400 -3.31 6.41 22.73
N HIS A 401 -3.53 5.42 21.89
CA HIS A 401 -2.49 4.52 21.38
C HIS A 401 -1.48 5.25 20.49
N ILE A 402 -1.95 5.99 19.48
CA ILE A 402 -1.08 6.78 18.59
C ILE A 402 -0.32 7.86 19.36
N GLY A 403 -0.92 8.45 20.39
CA GLY A 403 -0.24 9.43 21.25
C GLY A 403 0.94 8.85 22.04
N LYS A 404 0.93 7.53 22.30
CA LYS A 404 2.00 6.82 23.01
C LYS A 404 3.05 6.23 22.06
N ALA A 405 2.65 5.88 20.85
CA ALA A 405 3.50 5.16 19.90
C ALA A 405 4.62 6.04 19.33
N ASP A 406 5.87 5.56 19.44
CA ASP A 406 7.05 6.30 18.98
C ASP A 406 7.02 6.58 17.48
N LEU A 407 6.48 5.66 16.68
CA LEU A 407 6.27 5.80 15.23
C LEU A 407 5.33 6.94 14.83
N PHE A 408 4.59 7.54 15.76
CA PHE A 408 3.65 8.65 15.46
C PHE A 408 4.06 9.95 16.14
N LYS A 409 5.22 9.98 16.82
CA LYS A 409 5.78 11.20 17.43
C LYS A 409 6.69 11.90 16.42
N PRO A 410 6.38 13.14 16.01
CA PRO A 410 7.18 13.87 15.02
C PRO A 410 8.68 13.95 15.38
N SER A 411 8.99 14.15 16.66
CA SER A 411 10.37 14.23 17.19
C SER A 411 11.16 12.92 17.11
N LYS A 412 10.50 11.76 16.94
CA LYS A 412 11.13 10.43 16.93
C LYS A 412 11.27 9.82 15.54
N LEU A 413 10.51 10.29 14.56
CA LEU A 413 10.61 9.83 13.18
C LEU A 413 11.71 10.54 12.38
N ASN A 414 12.45 11.47 12.98
CA ASN A 414 13.18 12.49 12.22
C ASN A 414 12.30 13.03 11.09
N LEU A 415 11.03 13.31 11.43
CA LEU A 415 10.16 14.17 10.63
C LEU A 415 10.59 15.60 10.94
N SER A 416 11.86 15.92 10.67
CA SER A 416 12.15 17.18 10.01
C SER A 416 11.58 16.99 8.59
N ARG A 417 10.28 17.29 8.58
CA ARG A 417 9.26 17.37 7.54
C ARG A 417 9.56 16.63 6.20
N SER A 418 8.69 15.68 5.81
CA SER A 418 8.38 15.53 4.37
C SER A 418 7.76 16.84 3.82
N ALA A 419 7.13 17.62 4.71
CA ALA A 419 6.78 19.01 4.48
C ALA A 419 8.00 19.98 4.37
N GLU A 420 9.28 19.56 4.47
CA GLU A 420 10.50 20.40 4.30
C GLU A 420 11.06 20.22 2.90
N ALA A 421 10.90 19.02 2.33
CA ALA A 421 10.94 18.90 0.88
C ALA A 421 9.82 19.78 0.30
N GLU A 422 8.59 19.66 0.80
CA GLU A 422 7.45 20.49 0.37
C GLU A 422 7.63 22.00 0.64
N HIS A 423 8.37 22.40 1.68
CA HIS A 423 8.71 23.80 1.92
C HIS A 423 9.77 24.34 0.96
N SER A 424 10.66 23.48 0.45
CA SER A 424 11.54 23.81 -0.68
C SER A 424 10.77 23.85 -2.02
N PHE A 425 9.56 23.29 -2.07
CA PHE A 425 8.70 23.26 -3.26
C PHE A 425 7.77 24.48 -3.45
N ARG A 426 7.84 25.49 -2.58
CA ARG A 426 6.95 26.67 -2.71
C ARG A 426 7.40 27.75 -3.73
N TYR A 427 8.49 27.53 -4.46
CA TYR A 427 9.04 28.50 -5.42
C TYR A 427 9.19 27.96 -6.86
N PHE A 428 8.27 27.09 -7.31
CA PHE A 428 8.25 26.69 -8.71
C PHE A 428 7.57 27.70 -9.65
N TYR A 429 6.97 28.77 -9.12
CA TYR A 429 6.51 29.88 -9.94
C TYR A 429 7.34 31.14 -9.70
N LEU A 430 7.94 31.68 -10.78
CA LEU A 430 8.09 33.12 -10.93
C LEU A 430 6.69 33.73 -11.18
N ALA A 431 5.74 33.54 -10.26
CA ALA A 431 4.45 34.22 -10.29
C ALA A 431 4.33 35.03 -9.00
N GLY A 432 5.03 36.15 -9.00
CA GLY A 432 4.96 37.08 -7.88
C GLY A 432 5.26 38.51 -8.26
N GLN A 433 6.16 38.77 -9.22
CA GLN A 433 6.47 40.14 -9.61
C GLN A 433 6.75 40.24 -11.11
N ALA A 434 5.77 40.80 -11.81
CA ALA A 434 5.76 41.20 -13.22
C ALA A 434 5.70 40.05 -14.25
N GLY A 435 4.56 39.93 -14.94
CA GLY A 435 4.54 39.33 -16.28
C GLY A 435 5.64 39.96 -17.14
N TYR A 436 6.11 39.26 -18.16
CA TYR A 436 7.19 39.74 -19.01
C TYR A 436 6.87 41.16 -19.51
N ALA A 437 7.54 42.16 -18.93
CA ALA A 437 7.28 43.57 -19.20
C ALA A 437 7.92 44.00 -20.52
N GLY A 438 7.79 43.16 -21.56
CA GLY A 438 7.93 43.61 -22.93
C GLY A 438 6.76 44.55 -23.21
N LYS A 439 6.96 45.87 -23.02
CA LYS A 439 6.01 46.87 -23.48
C LYS A 439 5.82 46.68 -24.99
N SER A 440 4.75 45.99 -25.39
CA SER A 440 4.26 46.08 -26.76
C SER A 440 3.85 47.53 -26.97
N THR A 441 4.48 48.18 -27.94
CA THR A 441 4.19 49.57 -28.27
C THR A 441 2.71 49.69 -28.63
N ALA A 442 1.98 50.55 -27.89
CA ALA A 442 0.52 50.64 -27.84
C ALA A 442 -0.19 51.06 -29.15
N ASN A 443 0.45 50.95 -30.32
CA ASN A 443 -0.06 51.42 -31.60
C ASN A 443 -0.61 50.29 -32.50
N SER A 444 -0.80 49.07 -31.98
CA SER A 444 -1.37 47.94 -32.74
C SER A 444 -2.49 47.23 -31.97
N LEU A 445 -3.48 46.69 -32.69
CA LEU A 445 -4.61 45.93 -32.11
C LEU A 445 -4.12 44.74 -31.25
N SER A 446 -3.11 44.00 -31.74
CA SER A 446 -2.46 42.93 -30.98
C SER A 446 -1.84 43.44 -29.67
N GLY A 447 -1.18 44.61 -29.69
CA GLY A 447 -0.64 45.24 -28.49
C GLY A 447 -1.69 45.67 -27.47
N ASP A 448 -2.83 46.19 -27.90
CA ASP A 448 -3.96 46.51 -27.00
C ASP A 448 -4.54 45.24 -26.35
N LEU A 449 -4.80 44.21 -27.17
CA LEU A 449 -5.32 42.92 -26.69
C LEU A 449 -4.38 42.27 -25.68
N TYR A 450 -3.06 42.30 -25.95
CA TYR A 450 -2.02 41.84 -25.02
C TYR A 450 -2.06 42.59 -23.68
N ASN A 451 -2.07 43.93 -23.70
CA ASN A 451 -2.07 44.73 -22.48
C ASN A 451 -3.36 44.54 -21.67
N ARG A 452 -4.51 44.39 -22.34
CA ARG A 452 -5.80 44.10 -21.69
C ARG A 452 -5.83 42.70 -21.09
N ALA A 453 -5.21 41.71 -21.73
CA ALA A 453 -5.05 40.37 -21.17
C ALA A 453 -4.25 40.41 -19.85
N ASP A 454 -3.13 41.14 -19.83
CA ASP A 454 -2.32 41.33 -18.63
C ASP A 454 -3.08 42.06 -17.50
N HIS A 455 -3.88 43.07 -17.84
CA HIS A 455 -4.74 43.74 -16.88
C HIS A 455 -5.78 42.79 -16.27
N LEU A 456 -6.42 41.93 -17.07
CA LEU A 456 -7.36 40.92 -16.56
C LEU A 456 -6.67 39.90 -15.66
N ALA A 457 -5.47 39.45 -16.02
CA ALA A 457 -4.69 38.55 -15.19
C ALA A 457 -4.33 39.17 -13.83
N LYS A 458 -3.94 40.45 -13.80
CA LYS A 458 -3.73 41.20 -12.54
C LYS A 458 -4.98 41.33 -11.69
N ALA A 459 -6.16 41.38 -12.32
CA ALA A 459 -7.45 41.34 -11.66
C ALA A 459 -7.91 39.90 -11.29
N LYS A 460 -7.08 38.89 -11.53
CA LYS A 460 -7.35 37.45 -11.34
C LYS A 460 -8.48 36.89 -12.22
N ASP A 461 -8.84 37.59 -13.31
CA ASP A 461 -9.72 37.04 -14.36
C ASP A 461 -8.89 36.31 -15.42
N PHE A 462 -8.42 35.10 -15.06
CA PHE A 462 -7.56 34.30 -15.92
C PHE A 462 -8.29 33.78 -17.17
N LYS A 463 -9.59 33.48 -17.08
CA LYS A 463 -10.40 33.07 -18.25
C LYS A 463 -10.51 34.21 -19.26
N GLY A 464 -10.76 35.43 -18.79
CA GLY A 464 -10.75 36.62 -19.63
C GLY A 464 -9.38 36.91 -20.22
N ALA A 465 -8.32 36.75 -19.42
CA ALA A 465 -6.93 36.92 -19.86
C ALA A 465 -6.54 35.94 -20.96
N VAL A 466 -6.85 34.64 -20.83
CA VAL A 466 -6.60 33.62 -21.87
C VAL A 466 -7.34 33.94 -23.16
N ARG A 467 -8.59 34.40 -23.07
CA ARG A 467 -9.39 34.80 -24.25
C ARG A 467 -8.74 35.96 -25.00
N LEU A 468 -8.35 37.02 -24.30
CA LEU A 468 -7.72 38.19 -24.92
C LEU A 468 -6.30 37.90 -25.42
N ALA A 469 -5.52 37.09 -24.70
CA ALA A 469 -4.21 36.64 -25.15
C ALA A 469 -4.34 35.79 -26.43
N SER A 470 -5.35 34.94 -26.53
CA SER A 470 -5.63 34.16 -27.75
C SER A 470 -6.01 35.04 -28.93
N ALA A 471 -6.82 36.09 -28.71
CA ALA A 471 -7.13 37.07 -29.75
C ALA A 471 -5.88 37.86 -30.18
N SER A 472 -5.03 38.25 -29.23
CA SER A 472 -3.75 38.91 -29.50
C SER A 472 -2.83 38.04 -30.37
N ILE A 473 -2.76 36.73 -30.07
CA ILE A 473 -1.98 35.74 -30.83
C ILE A 473 -2.55 35.56 -32.23
N ALA A 474 -3.88 35.52 -32.39
CA ALA A 474 -4.53 35.37 -33.69
C ALA A 474 -4.25 36.57 -34.62
N GLU A 475 -4.23 37.79 -34.07
CA GLU A 475 -3.87 39.00 -34.82
C GLU A 475 -2.39 39.04 -35.20
N LYS A 476 -1.52 38.81 -34.21
CA LYS A 476 -0.07 38.76 -34.42
C LYS A 476 0.61 37.86 -33.40
N PRO A 477 1.01 36.64 -33.79
CA PRO A 477 1.75 35.73 -32.92
C PRO A 477 3.03 36.38 -32.41
N SER A 478 3.27 36.30 -31.09
CA SER A 478 4.51 36.76 -30.45
C SER A 478 4.87 35.85 -29.30
N ALA A 479 6.17 35.73 -29.02
CA ALA A 479 6.67 34.89 -27.93
C ALA A 479 6.08 35.34 -26.58
N GLU A 480 5.98 36.65 -26.36
CA GLU A 480 5.43 37.26 -25.15
C GLU A 480 3.94 36.92 -24.95
N ALA A 481 3.14 36.93 -26.01
CA ALA A 481 1.73 36.59 -25.92
C ALA A 481 1.50 35.09 -25.63
N TYR A 482 2.29 34.20 -26.24
CA TYR A 482 2.27 32.77 -25.92
C TYR A 482 2.75 32.52 -24.48
N TYR A 483 3.86 33.12 -24.06
CA TYR A 483 4.38 33.00 -22.70
C TYR A 483 3.35 33.41 -21.64
N ASN A 484 2.73 34.60 -21.80
CA ASN A 484 1.71 35.07 -20.86
C ASN A 484 0.45 34.20 -20.88
N ARG A 485 0.00 33.74 -22.05
CA ARG A 485 -1.15 32.81 -22.11
C ARG A 485 -0.84 31.49 -21.41
N GLY A 486 0.40 31.00 -21.55
CA GLY A 486 0.88 29.83 -20.83
C GLY A 486 0.78 30.01 -19.32
N LEU A 487 1.25 31.15 -18.79
CA LEU A 487 1.08 31.49 -17.37
C LEU A 487 -0.38 31.51 -16.93
N TYR A 488 -1.26 32.14 -17.72
CA TYR A 488 -2.69 32.22 -17.37
C TYR A 488 -3.38 30.86 -17.37
N LYS A 489 -2.93 29.92 -18.22
CA LYS A 489 -3.43 28.54 -18.25
C LYS A 489 -2.97 27.73 -17.05
N LEU A 490 -1.74 27.95 -16.56
CA LEU A 490 -1.29 27.34 -15.31
C LEU A 490 -2.20 27.74 -14.13
N GLU A 491 -2.58 29.02 -14.05
CA GLU A 491 -3.53 29.53 -13.04
C GLU A 491 -4.95 28.96 -13.17
N LEU A 492 -5.31 28.46 -14.36
CA LEU A 492 -6.57 27.74 -14.61
C LEU A 492 -6.46 26.23 -14.39
N ASN A 493 -5.30 25.74 -13.92
CA ASN A 493 -5.00 24.32 -13.79
C ASN A 493 -5.07 23.56 -15.13
N GLU A 494 -4.56 24.19 -16.20
CA GLU A 494 -4.42 23.65 -17.57
C GLU A 494 -2.91 23.52 -17.93
N PRO A 495 -2.14 22.62 -17.27
CA PRO A 495 -0.68 22.62 -17.38
C PRO A 495 -0.15 22.09 -18.71
N GLU A 496 -0.82 21.14 -19.36
CA GLU A 496 -0.49 20.66 -20.70
C GLU A 496 -0.55 21.77 -21.75
N GLU A 497 -1.63 22.54 -21.76
CA GLU A 497 -1.85 23.65 -22.68
C GLU A 497 -0.92 24.83 -22.36
N GLY A 498 -0.55 25.00 -21.10
CA GLY A 498 0.45 25.97 -20.66
C GLY A 498 1.85 25.61 -21.17
N ILE A 499 2.26 24.34 -21.02
CA ILE A 499 3.53 23.82 -21.57
C ILE A 499 3.57 24.02 -23.09
N ALA A 500 2.50 23.70 -23.81
CA ALA A 500 2.44 23.89 -25.27
C ALA A 500 2.66 25.36 -25.67
N ASP A 501 2.10 26.30 -24.90
CA ASP A 501 2.30 27.73 -25.11
C ASP A 501 3.74 28.16 -24.80
N PHE A 502 4.36 27.68 -23.73
CA PHE A 502 5.78 27.96 -23.45
C PHE A 502 6.70 27.40 -24.54
N MET A 503 6.45 26.18 -25.01
CA MET A 503 7.21 25.60 -26.11
C MET A 503 7.05 26.41 -27.40
N THR A 504 5.85 26.94 -27.67
CA THR A 504 5.62 27.84 -28.81
C THR A 504 6.34 29.18 -28.62
N ALA A 505 6.36 29.74 -27.41
CA ALA A 505 7.12 30.95 -27.10
C ALA A 505 8.63 30.74 -27.37
N LEU A 506 9.17 29.60 -26.94
CA LEU A 506 10.57 29.21 -27.15
C LEU A 506 10.95 29.07 -28.63
N THR A 507 10.04 28.62 -29.50
CA THR A 507 10.32 28.55 -30.95
C THR A 507 10.35 29.93 -31.61
N LEU A 508 9.57 30.89 -31.10
CA LEU A 508 9.53 32.25 -31.62
C LEU A 508 10.71 33.10 -31.13
N LYS A 509 11.10 32.92 -29.87
CA LYS A 509 12.20 33.64 -29.23
C LYS A 509 12.82 32.78 -28.14
N PRO A 510 14.17 32.66 -28.09
CA PRO A 510 14.84 32.03 -26.95
C PRO A 510 14.50 32.80 -25.67
N LEU A 511 13.78 32.16 -24.74
CA LEU A 511 13.25 32.78 -23.52
C LEU A 511 13.44 31.83 -22.34
N ALA A 512 14.44 32.08 -21.49
CA ALA A 512 14.80 31.21 -20.39
C ALA A 512 13.64 31.00 -19.40
N GLU A 513 12.85 32.05 -19.17
CA GLU A 513 11.69 32.06 -18.29
C GLU A 513 10.58 31.12 -18.79
N ALA A 514 10.41 30.97 -20.12
CA ALA A 514 9.47 30.02 -20.69
C ALA A 514 9.94 28.58 -20.48
N ALA A 515 11.24 28.30 -20.68
CA ALA A 515 11.81 26.99 -20.41
C ALA A 515 11.74 26.62 -18.91
N TYR A 516 12.00 27.58 -18.02
CA TYR A 516 11.89 27.39 -16.58
C TYR A 516 10.44 27.10 -16.15
N ASN A 517 9.47 27.88 -16.63
CA ASN A 517 8.06 27.65 -16.28
C ASN A 517 7.50 26.35 -16.90
N ALA A 518 7.99 25.95 -18.07
CA ALA A 518 7.69 24.62 -18.63
C ALA A 518 8.25 23.50 -17.75
N ALA A 519 9.45 23.68 -17.20
CA ALA A 519 10.01 22.74 -16.22
C ALA A 519 9.07 22.63 -15.00
N SER A 520 8.72 23.76 -14.38
CA SER A 520 7.79 23.77 -13.24
C SER A 520 6.47 23.05 -13.51
N ALA A 521 5.85 23.30 -14.66
CA ALA A 521 4.62 22.59 -15.05
C ALA A 521 4.84 21.08 -15.24
N HIS A 522 5.99 20.65 -15.78
CA HIS A 522 6.35 19.23 -15.84
C HIS A 522 6.52 18.63 -14.44
N TRP A 523 7.08 19.37 -13.48
CA TRP A 523 7.19 18.91 -12.10
C TRP A 523 5.83 18.70 -11.44
N ASP A 524 4.91 19.65 -11.61
CA ASP A 524 3.56 19.58 -11.04
C ASP A 524 2.82 18.33 -11.55
N ILE A 525 2.88 18.07 -12.86
CA ILE A 525 2.28 16.87 -13.46
C ILE A 525 2.98 15.59 -12.97
N SER A 526 4.29 15.65 -12.65
CA SER A 526 5.03 14.49 -12.15
C SER A 526 4.61 14.01 -10.75
N GLN A 527 3.80 14.79 -10.03
CA GLN A 527 3.21 14.38 -8.75
C GLN A 527 2.04 13.40 -8.91
N THR A 528 1.73 12.99 -10.14
CA THR A 528 0.78 11.93 -10.45
C THR A 528 1.18 10.57 -9.84
N PRO A 529 0.20 9.73 -9.42
CA PRO A 529 0.46 8.35 -9.00
C PRO A 529 0.86 7.43 -10.17
N ASP A 530 0.65 7.84 -11.43
CA ASP A 530 1.09 7.07 -12.60
C ASP A 530 2.62 7.12 -12.75
N VAL A 531 3.28 5.98 -12.48
CA VAL A 531 4.75 5.86 -12.52
C VAL A 531 5.34 6.15 -13.90
N VAL A 532 4.64 5.80 -14.98
CA VAL A 532 5.12 6.01 -16.36
C VAL A 532 5.08 7.50 -16.67
N GLU A 533 3.96 8.15 -16.40
CA GLU A 533 3.82 9.59 -16.66
C GLU A 533 4.73 10.41 -15.72
N LYS A 534 4.85 10.03 -14.45
CA LYS A 534 5.81 10.61 -13.51
C LYS A 534 7.24 10.55 -14.04
N THR A 535 7.70 9.38 -14.47
CA THR A 535 9.08 9.21 -14.97
C THR A 535 9.32 10.03 -16.24
N LYS A 536 8.35 10.02 -17.16
CA LYS A 536 8.40 10.82 -18.39
C LYS A 536 8.48 12.32 -18.07
N ARG A 537 7.65 12.80 -17.14
CA ARG A 537 7.61 14.22 -16.75
C ARG A 537 8.88 14.66 -16.02
N GLN A 538 9.48 13.82 -15.19
CA GLN A 538 10.78 14.09 -14.57
C GLN A 538 11.92 14.26 -15.60
N VAL A 539 11.93 13.44 -16.67
CA VAL A 539 12.90 13.61 -17.76
C VAL A 539 12.67 14.92 -18.51
N LEU A 540 11.41 15.30 -18.72
CA LEU A 540 11.07 16.57 -19.37
C LEU A 540 11.39 17.78 -18.48
N PHE A 541 11.18 17.66 -17.17
CA PHE A 541 11.59 18.64 -16.17
C PHE A 541 13.10 18.94 -16.24
N GLU A 542 13.94 17.89 -16.20
CA GLU A 542 15.39 18.04 -16.27
C GLU A 542 15.83 18.72 -17.58
N LYS A 543 15.27 18.27 -18.72
CA LYS A 543 15.57 18.86 -20.03
C LYS A 543 15.18 20.34 -20.11
N ALA A 544 14.02 20.69 -19.56
CA ALA A 544 13.53 22.06 -19.56
C ALA A 544 14.39 22.97 -18.66
N LEU A 545 14.83 22.50 -17.49
CA LEU A 545 15.81 23.22 -16.67
C LEU A 545 17.15 23.42 -17.37
N GLN A 546 17.67 22.38 -18.03
CA GLN A 546 18.92 22.48 -18.80
C GLN A 546 18.81 23.50 -19.93
N GLU A 547 17.68 23.55 -20.64
CA GLU A 547 17.45 24.57 -21.66
C GLU A 547 17.33 25.97 -21.04
N ALA A 548 16.63 26.13 -19.92
CA ALA A 548 16.54 27.41 -19.20
C ALA A 548 17.93 27.94 -18.80
N ILE A 549 18.77 27.08 -18.24
CA ILE A 549 20.15 27.37 -17.85
C ILE A 549 21.00 27.74 -19.08
N LYS A 550 20.85 27.00 -20.18
CA LYS A 550 21.57 27.28 -21.43
C LYS A 550 21.18 28.64 -22.02
N LEU A 551 19.90 29.01 -21.91
CA LEU A 551 19.37 30.28 -22.40
C LEU A 551 19.75 31.46 -21.50
N ASN A 552 19.72 31.25 -20.17
CA ASN A 552 20.16 32.22 -19.19
C ASN A 552 20.95 31.53 -18.06
N PRO A 553 22.29 31.51 -18.15
CA PRO A 553 23.13 30.92 -17.12
C PRO A 553 23.07 31.64 -15.77
N ASN A 554 22.54 32.87 -15.72
CA ASN A 554 22.42 33.68 -14.51
C ASN A 554 21.06 33.50 -13.81
N LEU A 555 20.30 32.45 -14.13
CA LEU A 555 19.06 32.11 -13.45
C LEU A 555 19.35 31.18 -12.26
N ALA A 556 19.54 31.77 -11.08
CA ALA A 556 19.94 31.06 -9.86
C ALA A 556 18.93 29.95 -9.49
N GLU A 557 17.64 30.21 -9.68
CA GLU A 557 16.53 29.31 -9.39
C GLU A 557 16.56 28.05 -10.26
N ALA A 558 16.97 28.17 -11.53
CA ALA A 558 17.07 27.03 -12.43
C ALA A 558 18.22 26.09 -12.03
N TRP A 559 19.37 26.65 -11.66
CA TRP A 559 20.49 25.90 -11.11
C TRP A 559 20.15 25.25 -9.78
N TYR A 560 19.47 25.97 -8.88
CA TYR A 560 19.00 25.44 -7.61
C TYR A 560 18.07 24.25 -7.81
N ASN A 561 17.04 24.39 -8.67
CA ASN A 561 16.07 23.33 -8.92
C ASN A 561 16.70 22.12 -9.62
N LEU A 562 17.71 22.33 -10.48
CA LEU A 562 18.48 21.23 -11.07
C LEU A 562 19.27 20.48 -9.99
N GLY A 563 19.90 21.21 -9.06
CA GLY A 563 20.61 20.64 -7.92
C GLY A 563 19.69 19.83 -7.01
N VAL A 564 18.49 20.32 -6.71
CA VAL A 564 17.49 19.58 -5.92
C VAL A 564 17.08 18.29 -6.63
N TYR A 565 16.83 18.35 -7.94
CA TYR A 565 16.52 17.18 -8.74
C TYR A 565 17.68 16.16 -8.79
N ASP A 566 18.91 16.64 -8.90
CA ASP A 566 20.12 15.80 -8.84
C ASP A 566 20.29 15.14 -7.45
N ILE A 567 19.99 15.83 -6.33
CA ILE A 567 19.96 15.21 -4.99
C ILE A 567 18.98 14.05 -4.95
N ILE A 568 17.75 14.23 -5.47
CA ILE A 568 16.70 13.20 -5.48
C ILE A 568 17.19 11.97 -6.27
N ARG A 569 17.87 12.20 -7.39
CA ARG A 569 18.47 11.17 -8.25
C ARG A 569 19.80 10.62 -7.73
N GLN A 570 20.31 11.11 -6.60
CA GLN A 570 21.62 10.74 -6.02
C GLN A 570 22.78 10.97 -7.02
N SER A 571 22.67 12.04 -7.80
CA SER A 571 23.63 12.44 -8.81
C SER A 571 24.72 13.29 -8.17
N ALA A 572 25.98 12.97 -8.47
CA ALA A 572 27.14 13.75 -8.00
C ALA A 572 27.17 15.19 -8.56
N ARG A 573 26.34 15.51 -9.56
CA ARG A 573 26.21 16.85 -10.15
C ARG A 573 25.52 17.86 -9.24
N ALA A 574 24.85 17.40 -8.18
CA ALA A 574 24.09 18.27 -7.28
C ALA A 574 24.93 19.42 -6.71
N ASP A 575 26.16 19.12 -6.26
CA ASP A 575 27.10 20.11 -5.74
C ASP A 575 27.42 21.23 -6.74
N GLU A 576 27.62 20.85 -8.01
CA GLU A 576 27.94 21.79 -9.09
C GLU A 576 26.78 22.76 -9.34
N SER A 577 25.56 22.21 -9.39
CA SER A 577 24.33 22.97 -9.57
C SER A 577 24.09 23.97 -8.42
N PHE A 578 24.25 23.57 -7.16
CA PHE A 578 24.13 24.52 -6.04
C PHE A 578 25.26 25.55 -6.01
N LYS A 579 26.49 25.15 -6.31
CA LYS A 579 27.62 26.10 -6.42
C LYS A 579 27.37 27.13 -7.51
N ALA A 580 26.80 26.72 -8.65
CA ALA A 580 26.41 27.64 -9.72
C ALA A 580 25.30 28.60 -9.26
N ALA A 581 24.26 28.10 -8.58
CA ALA A 581 23.20 28.94 -8.01
C ALA A 581 23.76 29.98 -7.03
N LEU A 582 24.69 29.57 -6.15
CA LEU A 582 25.32 30.43 -5.15
C LEU A 582 26.35 31.42 -5.73
N ALA A 583 26.95 31.10 -6.88
CA ALA A 583 27.79 32.06 -7.60
C ALA A 583 26.98 33.24 -8.14
N ILE A 584 25.69 33.02 -8.43
CA ILE A 584 24.75 34.03 -8.94
C ILE A 584 24.08 34.77 -7.78
N ASN A 585 23.55 34.02 -6.80
CA ASN A 585 22.94 34.56 -5.59
C ASN A 585 23.63 33.99 -4.33
N PRO A 586 24.66 34.68 -3.81
CA PRO A 586 25.39 34.23 -2.61
C PRO A 586 24.55 34.19 -1.32
N TYR A 587 23.39 34.85 -1.31
CA TYR A 587 22.49 34.93 -0.14
C TYR A 587 21.33 33.94 -0.22
N PHE A 588 21.35 33.00 -1.18
CA PHE A 588 20.31 31.99 -1.35
C PHE A 588 20.43 30.92 -0.25
N SER A 589 19.82 31.16 0.91
CA SER A 589 19.96 30.32 2.12
C SER A 589 19.58 28.86 1.85
N GLU A 590 18.53 28.60 1.07
CA GLU A 590 18.08 27.27 0.68
C GLU A 590 19.12 26.54 -0.19
N ALA A 591 19.79 27.25 -1.11
CA ALA A 591 20.85 26.67 -1.93
C ALA A 591 22.11 26.37 -1.09
N VAL A 592 22.45 27.20 -0.11
CA VAL A 592 23.55 26.94 0.85
C VAL A 592 23.25 25.69 1.69
N PHE A 593 22.01 25.57 2.18
CA PHE A 593 21.58 24.42 2.96
C PHE A 593 21.59 23.13 2.12
N ASN A 594 21.02 23.15 0.91
CA ASN A 594 20.97 21.94 0.08
C ASN A 594 22.37 21.53 -0.42
N LEU A 595 23.29 22.49 -0.60
CA LEU A 595 24.71 22.17 -0.78
C LEU A 595 25.32 21.47 0.45
N ALA A 596 24.98 21.93 1.66
CA ALA A 596 25.42 21.28 2.90
C ALA A 596 24.91 19.83 3.00
N ILE A 597 23.64 19.60 2.65
CA ILE A 597 23.03 18.27 2.59
C ILE A 597 23.75 17.38 1.56
N SER A 598 24.01 17.89 0.36
CA SER A 598 24.71 17.15 -0.69
C SER A 598 26.13 16.76 -0.27
N MET A 599 26.87 17.67 0.36
CA MET A 599 28.20 17.41 0.95
C MET A 599 28.15 16.39 2.07
N PHE A 600 27.14 16.47 2.95
CA PHE A 600 26.95 15.53 4.06
C PHE A 600 26.66 14.10 3.59
N ILE A 601 25.84 13.96 2.54
CA ILE A 601 25.53 12.68 1.90
C ILE A 601 26.79 12.10 1.24
N SER A 602 27.58 12.95 0.58
CA SER A 602 28.82 12.56 -0.11
C SER A 602 30.01 12.29 0.84
N GLY A 603 29.83 12.47 2.15
CA GLY A 603 30.84 12.19 3.18
C GLY A 603 31.80 13.34 3.50
N ASN A 604 31.60 14.52 2.91
CA ASN A 604 32.37 15.74 3.18
C ASN A 604 31.83 16.45 4.43
N VAL A 605 31.81 15.73 5.57
CA VAL A 605 31.08 16.14 6.78
C VAL A 605 31.61 17.45 7.37
N SER A 606 32.93 17.67 7.36
CA SER A 606 33.51 18.92 7.88
C SER A 606 33.11 20.15 7.07
N GLU A 607 33.11 20.06 5.73
CA GLU A 607 32.68 21.16 4.85
C GLU A 607 31.17 21.38 4.91
N SER A 608 30.38 20.31 5.09
CA SER A 608 28.93 20.43 5.25
C SER A 608 28.54 21.25 6.48
N LYS A 609 29.29 21.14 7.58
CA LYS A 609 29.06 21.91 8.81
C LYS A 609 29.16 23.40 8.55
N ASP A 610 30.23 23.86 7.93
CA ASP A 610 30.46 25.28 7.64
C ASP A 610 29.33 25.84 6.76
N LYS A 611 28.79 25.02 5.84
CA LYS A 611 27.64 25.38 5.01
C LYS A 611 26.33 25.44 5.79
N PHE A 612 26.04 24.48 6.68
CA PHE A 612 24.87 24.58 7.56
C PHE A 612 24.91 25.83 8.45
N GLU A 613 26.06 26.17 9.01
CA GLU A 613 26.21 27.41 9.80
C GLU A 613 26.04 28.66 8.95
N THR A 614 26.51 28.64 7.69
CA THR A 614 26.31 29.74 6.75
C THR A 614 24.83 29.89 6.42
N ALA A 615 24.11 28.79 6.15
CA ALA A 615 22.68 28.82 5.88
C ALA A 615 21.91 29.39 7.09
N ALA A 616 22.24 28.96 8.32
CA ALA A 616 21.61 29.47 9.55
C ALA A 616 21.87 30.97 9.79
N LYS A 617 23.00 31.50 9.33
CA LYS A 617 23.29 32.94 9.39
C LYS A 617 22.52 33.73 8.35
N LEU A 618 22.33 33.15 7.15
CA LEU A 618 21.61 33.79 6.06
C LEU A 618 20.10 33.83 6.32
N ASP A 619 19.56 32.82 6.98
CA ASP A 619 18.17 32.75 7.41
C ASP A 619 18.06 32.28 8.88
N PRO A 620 18.18 33.21 9.86
CA PRO A 620 18.13 32.87 11.28
C PRO A 620 16.76 32.38 11.78
N ASP A 621 15.69 32.70 11.06
CA ASP A 621 14.31 32.34 11.41
C ASP A 621 13.90 30.99 10.81
N ALA A 622 14.73 30.42 9.91
CA ALA A 622 14.57 29.09 9.35
C ALA A 622 14.83 27.98 10.38
N GLN A 623 13.79 27.66 11.14
CA GLN A 623 13.78 26.58 12.15
C GLN A 623 14.15 25.18 11.59
N TRP A 624 14.16 25.02 10.27
CA TRP A 624 14.53 23.77 9.58
C TRP A 624 16.05 23.57 9.43
N ILE A 625 16.89 24.58 9.68
CA ILE A 625 18.35 24.48 9.54
C ILE A 625 19.02 23.89 10.79
N THR A 626 18.54 24.26 11.98
CA THR A 626 19.13 23.86 13.27
C THR A 626 19.21 22.34 13.48
N PRO A 627 18.16 21.54 13.16
CA PRO A 627 18.22 20.09 13.37
C PRO A 627 19.29 19.37 12.53
N GLU A 628 19.57 19.84 11.32
CA GLU A 628 20.59 19.24 10.44
C GLU A 628 22.01 19.66 10.86
N LEU A 629 22.14 20.86 11.41
CA LEU A 629 23.38 21.31 12.03
C LEU A 629 23.72 20.44 13.25
N ASP A 630 22.74 20.14 14.10
CA ASP A 630 22.90 19.26 15.28
C ASP A 630 23.30 17.83 14.87
N LYS A 631 22.66 17.24 13.85
CA LYS A 631 23.05 15.92 13.29
C LYS A 631 24.48 15.93 12.74
N THR A 632 24.90 17.03 12.14
CA THR A 632 26.25 17.19 11.61
C THR A 632 27.28 17.28 12.74
N TYR A 633 26.96 18.01 13.81
CA TYR A 633 27.76 18.04 15.04
C TYR A 633 27.91 16.65 15.66
N ASP A 634 26.81 15.92 15.85
CA ASP A 634 26.83 14.56 16.40
C ASP A 634 27.70 13.61 15.57
N ARG A 635 27.60 13.69 14.23
CA ARG A 635 28.39 12.87 13.32
C ARG A 635 29.88 13.21 13.37
N ILE A 636 30.25 14.49 13.46
CA ILE A 636 31.64 14.93 13.65
C ILE A 636 32.20 14.43 14.99
N THR A 637 31.41 14.52 16.06
CA THR A 637 31.79 14.01 17.38
C THR A 637 31.99 12.49 17.35
N LEU A 638 31.11 11.74 16.70
CA LEU A 638 31.24 10.30 16.49
C LEU A 638 32.46 9.92 15.65
N MET A 639 32.78 10.66 14.58
CA MET A 639 33.99 10.44 13.77
C MET A 639 35.27 10.70 14.58
N SER A 640 35.27 11.76 15.41
CA SER A 640 36.38 12.10 16.30
C SER A 640 36.61 11.05 17.38
N LEU A 641 35.54 10.48 17.94
CA LEU A 641 35.61 9.39 18.92
C LEU A 641 36.09 8.06 18.32
N ARG A 642 35.94 7.86 17.00
CA ARG A 642 36.36 6.64 16.30
C ARG A 642 37.75 6.74 15.66
N GLY A 643 38.44 7.88 15.76
CA GLY A 643 39.78 8.07 15.20
C GLY A 643 39.85 7.99 13.67
N VAL A 644 38.72 8.14 12.96
CA VAL A 644 38.67 8.07 11.49
C VAL A 644 38.56 9.48 10.93
N SER A 645 39.70 10.08 10.62
CA SER A 645 39.79 11.29 9.81
C SER A 645 40.09 10.91 8.35
N GLY A 646 39.05 10.60 7.57
CA GLY A 646 39.17 10.37 6.13
C GLY A 646 37.89 9.82 5.50
N PRO A 647 37.61 10.11 4.21
CA PRO A 647 36.42 9.60 3.54
C PRO A 647 36.50 8.06 3.42
N PRO A 648 35.38 7.33 3.50
CA PRO A 648 35.37 5.91 3.17
C PRO A 648 35.76 5.75 1.69
N GLY A 649 36.90 5.11 1.44
CA GLY A 649 37.29 4.77 0.07
C GLY A 649 36.24 3.89 -0.62
N PRO A 650 36.18 3.89 -1.95
CA PRO A 650 35.23 3.05 -2.68
C PRO A 650 35.47 1.59 -2.28
N MET A 651 34.45 0.93 -1.76
CA MET A 651 34.50 -0.52 -1.54
C MET A 651 34.58 -1.19 -2.91
N GLY A 652 35.81 -1.48 -3.34
CA GLY A 652 36.06 -2.43 -4.41
C GLY A 652 35.55 -3.83 -4.02
N PRO A 653 35.26 -4.68 -5.01
CA PRO A 653 34.74 -6.00 -4.75
C PRO A 653 35.82 -6.82 -4.03
N THR A 654 35.53 -7.25 -2.80
CA THR A 654 36.36 -8.22 -2.09
C THR A 654 36.05 -9.62 -2.62
N ASN A 655 37.10 -10.27 -3.13
CA ASN A 655 37.14 -11.66 -3.63
C ASN A 655 36.63 -12.69 -2.62
#